data_AF-A0AA40C5C5-F1
#
_entry.id   AF-A0AA40C5C5-F1
#
_cell.length_a   1.000
_cell.length_b   1.000
_cell.length_c   1.000
_cell.angle_alpha   90.00
_cell.angle_beta   90.00
_cell.angle_gamma   90.00
#
_symmetry.space_group_name_H-M   'P 1'
#
loop_
_entity.id
_entity.type
_entity.pdbx_description
1 polymer ?
#
loop_
_entity_poly.entity_id
_entity_poly.type
_entity_poly.pdbx_seq_one_letter_code
_entity_poly.pdbx_strand_id
1 'polypeptide(L)'
;KALAIRFGIRNRNPTLDEFHLLELACQDTSSRMPILMLHMSIKQDTADWAKRLTRRYLASEGKWQKRVLRMTTSLGHTEADIKHWLRILSAPTPDLSLDRFTLSDRWKPLFLLMMLVGRDKFLENGDSFVALVNYLKSNFIQRPDLGTQDITTLLTKLVEQCLRTFPSAMVTVAQLAASYIESIVVGCKRSEMQRNIVFNHAMQLFGKPAAVRSLQNAKYNWEAQQVLLELAAKLQPRLLIEKPSFQSVRGVMLALPKTTEERKNAKRAAITWPPYRQAWDGLDEQRRPEDGVSRSIKVANLMHEAGYSDSVLDEIMTVLGGSRPGLPPTVQTRSFPPPAEMALSRPGHMLWAARVKATRTVREAWKAFDSPPEENMKPDAEVYGELIKKLLAKTVGGPNAPYISPGDTSDVFPVYDGNLTPFEIARQTPPSVVEVYHEMLQQGIKPSVECLAALLRRCRSEEDGAAYLKNSSFGPCNSSLLLKDHTFTPAAISELNSIPGKVFNAWIQLLCNTHTRQNESLLDAPDLVNGLSPIERAIRLTSLYQARDEELDRTDKRPWYIIMEALAGRKVIYNHRSLLPSHLYTFRHFFSIFNREVEAKGVDGRLFKLLCQASLKTLRMTFWDYSKSAPLVSGAGKIRRWRATRWYLQMGYTAAVQAFETVIMPYQVTCEQDNSVPRLKHDLPPHYLLLYMNLVGCFNDAERMMRLMDWIFDSW
;
A
#
# COMPACT_ATOMS: atom_id res chain seq x y z
N LYS A 1 -22.56 -17.21 -2.75
CA LYS A 1 -22.58 -16.58 -1.41
C LYS A 1 -22.57 -17.62 -0.29
N ALA A 2 -23.60 -18.45 -0.10
CA ALA A 2 -23.61 -19.48 0.94
C ALA A 2 -22.39 -20.44 0.92
N LEU A 3 -21.94 -20.89 -0.25
CA LEU A 3 -20.71 -21.68 -0.40
C LEU A 3 -19.45 -20.93 0.09
N ALA A 4 -19.35 -19.64 -0.18
CA ALA A 4 -18.24 -18.81 0.30
C ALA A 4 -18.29 -18.64 1.82
N ILE A 5 -19.49 -18.41 2.39
CA ILE A 5 -19.71 -18.35 3.84
C ILE A 5 -19.26 -19.65 4.50
N ARG A 6 -19.70 -20.81 3.98
CA ARG A 6 -19.30 -22.13 4.51
C ARG A 6 -17.79 -22.29 4.61
N PHE A 7 -17.05 -21.81 3.62
CA PHE A 7 -15.59 -21.90 3.63
C PHE A 7 -14.89 -20.78 4.40
N GLY A 8 -15.57 -19.66 4.66
CA GLY A 8 -15.10 -18.62 5.58
C GLY A 8 -15.22 -19.02 7.06
N ILE A 9 -16.23 -19.81 7.45
CA ILE A 9 -16.49 -20.18 8.85
C ILE A 9 -15.76 -21.45 9.33
N ARG A 10 -14.75 -21.96 8.62
CA ARG A 10 -14.16 -23.29 8.89
C ARG A 10 -13.81 -23.58 10.36
N ASN A 11 -13.41 -22.57 11.11
CA ASN A 11 -12.93 -22.71 12.49
C ASN A 11 -13.88 -22.07 13.52
N ARG A 12 -15.09 -21.65 13.12
CA ARG A 12 -16.06 -21.02 14.03
C ARG A 12 -17.49 -21.44 13.75
N ASN A 13 -18.36 -21.28 14.75
CA ASN A 13 -19.78 -21.42 14.53
C ASN A 13 -20.31 -20.27 13.65
N PRO A 14 -21.27 -20.53 12.76
CA PRO A 14 -21.92 -19.49 11.97
C PRO A 14 -22.67 -18.51 12.88
N THR A 15 -22.72 -17.24 12.50
CA THR A 15 -23.64 -16.27 13.10
C THR A 15 -25.10 -16.62 12.75
N LEU A 16 -26.07 -15.99 13.41
CA LEU A 16 -27.50 -16.24 13.13
C LEU A 16 -27.83 -16.00 11.65
N ASP A 17 -27.35 -14.89 11.09
CA ASP A 17 -27.58 -14.52 9.68
C ASP A 17 -26.89 -15.48 8.71
N GLU A 18 -25.66 -15.90 9.01
CA GLU A 18 -24.92 -16.87 8.22
C GLU A 18 -25.61 -18.24 8.24
N PHE A 19 -26.11 -18.66 9.40
CA PHE A 19 -26.85 -19.91 9.56
C PHE A 19 -28.14 -19.87 8.75
N HIS A 20 -28.89 -18.76 8.77
CA HIS A 20 -30.11 -18.60 7.97
C HIS A 20 -29.83 -18.66 6.46
N LEU A 21 -28.74 -18.04 5.99
CA LEU A 21 -28.32 -18.14 4.59
C LEU A 21 -27.91 -19.56 4.18
N LEU A 22 -27.25 -20.30 5.09
CA LEU A 22 -26.92 -21.72 4.85
C LEU A 22 -28.18 -22.59 4.83
N GLU A 23 -29.15 -22.31 5.70
CA GLU A 23 -30.45 -22.98 5.75
C GLU A 23 -31.25 -22.81 4.45
N LEU A 24 -31.42 -21.56 3.99
CA LEU A 24 -32.08 -21.27 2.71
C LEU A 24 -31.38 -21.96 1.54
N ALA A 25 -30.05 -21.97 1.53
CA ALA A 25 -29.29 -22.64 0.48
C ALA A 25 -29.42 -24.18 0.52
N CYS A 26 -29.56 -24.78 1.71
CA CYS A 26 -29.76 -26.21 1.87
C CYS A 26 -31.17 -26.67 1.45
N GLN A 27 -32.16 -25.78 1.53
CA GLN A 27 -33.52 -26.04 1.04
C GLN A 27 -33.59 -26.04 -0.50
N ASP A 28 -32.60 -25.45 -1.18
CA ASP A 28 -32.56 -25.40 -2.64
C ASP A 28 -32.26 -26.78 -3.24
N THR A 29 -33.21 -27.30 -4.03
CA THR A 29 -33.12 -28.61 -4.68
C THR A 29 -32.50 -28.57 -6.08
N SER A 30 -32.06 -27.39 -6.55
CA SER A 30 -31.51 -27.23 -7.89
C SER A 30 -30.22 -28.03 -8.10
N SER A 31 -29.99 -28.50 -9.32
CA SER A 31 -28.78 -29.28 -9.68
C SER A 31 -27.61 -28.37 -10.06
N ARG A 32 -27.59 -27.12 -9.58
CA ARG A 32 -26.52 -26.15 -9.85
C ARG A 32 -25.25 -26.55 -9.09
N MET A 33 -24.10 -26.50 -9.75
CA MET A 33 -22.81 -26.93 -9.18
C MET A 33 -22.47 -26.30 -7.82
N PRO A 34 -22.64 -24.98 -7.58
CA PRO A 34 -22.34 -24.39 -6.27
C PRO A 34 -23.17 -24.95 -5.11
N ILE A 35 -24.42 -25.36 -5.40
CA ILE A 35 -25.35 -25.92 -4.40
C ILE A 35 -25.00 -27.37 -4.12
N LEU A 36 -24.69 -28.16 -5.15
CA LEU A 36 -24.21 -29.54 -4.97
C LEU A 36 -22.90 -29.58 -4.18
N MET A 37 -21.95 -28.67 -4.47
CA MET A 37 -20.73 -28.52 -3.67
C MET A 37 -21.03 -28.16 -2.22
N LEU A 38 -21.93 -27.20 -1.97
CA LEU A 38 -22.31 -26.81 -0.61
C LEU A 38 -22.90 -27.99 0.16
N HIS A 39 -23.83 -28.71 -0.46
CA HIS A 39 -24.51 -29.85 0.13
C HIS A 39 -23.52 -30.96 0.50
N MET A 40 -22.59 -31.27 -0.40
CA MET A 40 -21.55 -32.25 -0.16
C MET A 40 -20.58 -31.80 0.95
N SER A 41 -20.20 -30.52 0.96
CA SER A 41 -19.35 -29.97 2.03
C SER A 41 -20.00 -30.06 3.40
N ILE A 42 -21.33 -29.85 3.50
CA ILE A 42 -22.07 -29.95 4.76
C ILE A 42 -22.25 -31.43 5.16
N LYS A 43 -22.51 -32.34 4.21
CA LYS A 43 -22.59 -33.79 4.47
C LYS A 43 -21.29 -34.37 5.03
N GLN A 44 -20.14 -33.83 4.61
CA GLN A 44 -18.81 -34.28 5.06
C GLN A 44 -18.37 -33.63 6.39
N ASP A 45 -19.15 -32.69 6.91
CA ASP A 45 -18.81 -31.93 8.11
C ASP A 45 -19.27 -32.68 9.38
N THR A 46 -18.41 -32.70 10.39
CA THR A 46 -18.66 -33.35 11.67
C THR A 46 -19.25 -32.41 12.72
N ALA A 47 -19.33 -31.10 12.44
CA ALA A 47 -19.89 -30.11 13.35
C ALA A 47 -21.40 -30.31 13.59
N ASP A 48 -21.87 -30.02 14.80
CA ASP A 48 -23.26 -30.31 15.19
C ASP A 48 -24.29 -29.45 14.46
N TRP A 49 -23.96 -28.20 14.13
CA TRP A 49 -24.82 -27.35 13.30
C TRP A 49 -24.97 -27.92 11.87
N ALA A 50 -23.92 -28.52 11.32
CA ALA A 50 -23.94 -29.15 10.00
C ALA A 50 -24.74 -30.46 10.02
N LYS A 51 -24.64 -31.26 11.09
CA LYS A 51 -25.51 -32.43 11.32
C LYS A 51 -26.98 -32.04 11.38
N ARG A 52 -27.33 -30.91 12.02
CA ARG A 52 -28.70 -30.40 12.07
C ARG A 52 -29.24 -30.06 10.69
N LEU A 53 -28.47 -29.35 9.87
CA LEU A 53 -28.85 -29.04 8.49
C LEU A 53 -28.94 -30.30 7.62
N THR A 54 -28.01 -31.24 7.79
CA THR A 54 -28.02 -32.52 7.07
C THR A 54 -29.28 -33.33 7.35
N ARG A 55 -29.69 -33.43 8.62
CA ARG A 55 -30.90 -34.17 9.01
C ARG A 55 -32.19 -33.51 8.54
N ARG A 56 -32.24 -32.17 8.50
CA ARG A 56 -33.46 -31.42 8.16
C ARG A 56 -33.68 -31.20 6.67
N TYR A 57 -32.62 -30.87 5.92
CA TYR A 57 -32.77 -30.30 4.58
C TYR A 57 -32.04 -31.08 3.48
N LEU A 58 -30.95 -31.78 3.81
CA LEU A 58 -30.21 -32.51 2.80
C LEU A 58 -30.92 -33.82 2.43
N ALA A 59 -31.05 -34.04 1.12
CA ALA A 59 -31.82 -35.16 0.59
C ALA A 59 -31.19 -36.53 0.92
N SER A 60 -32.03 -37.54 1.08
CA SER A 60 -31.63 -38.95 1.25
C SER A 60 -30.70 -39.41 0.12
N GLU A 61 -29.89 -40.44 0.38
CA GLU A 61 -28.79 -40.84 -0.51
C GLU A 61 -29.26 -41.14 -1.95
N GLY A 62 -30.44 -41.75 -2.12
CA GLY A 62 -31.03 -41.98 -3.44
C GLY A 62 -31.46 -40.70 -4.18
N LYS A 63 -31.91 -39.64 -3.48
CA LYS A 63 -32.23 -38.34 -4.09
C LYS A 63 -30.96 -37.57 -4.46
N TRP A 64 -29.89 -37.72 -3.66
CA TRP A 64 -28.56 -37.17 -3.96
C TRP A 64 -27.98 -37.79 -5.24
N GLN A 65 -27.98 -39.12 -5.32
CA GLN A 65 -27.50 -39.85 -6.50
C GLN A 65 -28.25 -39.47 -7.78
N LYS A 66 -29.58 -39.29 -7.71
CA LYS A 66 -30.38 -38.79 -8.86
C LYS A 66 -29.96 -37.38 -9.31
N ARG A 67 -29.58 -36.49 -8.38
CA ARG A 67 -29.11 -35.13 -8.71
C ARG A 67 -27.71 -35.14 -9.31
N VAL A 68 -26.81 -35.96 -8.75
CA VAL A 68 -25.47 -36.17 -9.32
C VAL A 68 -25.58 -36.76 -10.71
N LEU A 69 -26.42 -37.78 -10.91
CA LEU A 69 -26.66 -38.39 -12.22
C LEU A 69 -27.17 -37.37 -13.24
N ARG A 70 -28.13 -36.50 -12.85
CA ARG A 70 -28.61 -35.40 -13.71
C ARG A 70 -27.48 -34.44 -14.11
N MET A 71 -26.58 -34.11 -13.20
CA MET A 71 -25.40 -33.27 -13.49
C MET A 71 -24.42 -34.00 -14.43
N THR A 72 -24.18 -35.29 -14.21
CA THR A 72 -23.34 -36.11 -15.11
C THR A 72 -23.93 -36.15 -16.51
N THR A 73 -25.24 -36.33 -16.65
CA THR A 73 -25.91 -36.39 -17.96
C THR A 73 -25.98 -35.03 -18.66
N SER A 74 -26.14 -33.92 -17.93
CA SER A 74 -26.31 -32.59 -18.53
C SER A 74 -25.01 -31.81 -18.75
N LEU A 75 -24.00 -32.01 -17.90
CA LEU A 75 -22.75 -31.24 -17.90
C LEU A 75 -21.49 -32.11 -18.02
N GLY A 76 -21.61 -33.44 -17.98
CA GLY A 76 -20.48 -34.36 -18.06
C GLY A 76 -19.61 -34.42 -16.80
N HIS A 77 -20.06 -33.87 -15.68
CA HIS A 77 -19.29 -33.83 -14.43
C HIS A 77 -19.71 -34.93 -13.46
N THR A 78 -18.74 -35.51 -12.76
CA THR A 78 -18.94 -36.63 -11.83
C THR A 78 -18.89 -36.19 -10.36
N GLU A 79 -19.32 -37.06 -9.45
CA GLU A 79 -19.13 -36.83 -8.00
C GLU A 79 -17.64 -36.69 -7.63
N ALA A 80 -16.75 -37.38 -8.36
CA ALA A 80 -15.31 -37.28 -8.15
C ALA A 80 -14.78 -35.86 -8.45
N ASP A 81 -15.39 -35.15 -9.38
CA ASP A 81 -15.05 -33.76 -9.69
C ASP A 81 -15.48 -32.82 -8.57
N ILE A 82 -16.68 -33.03 -8.01
CA ILE A 82 -17.13 -32.29 -6.82
C ILE A 82 -16.17 -32.52 -5.64
N LYS A 83 -15.79 -33.78 -5.36
CA LYS A 83 -14.81 -34.12 -4.31
C LYS A 83 -13.46 -33.44 -4.56
N HIS A 84 -13.03 -33.39 -5.81
CA HIS A 84 -11.79 -32.72 -6.19
C HIS A 84 -11.86 -31.20 -5.96
N TRP A 85 -12.94 -30.53 -6.37
CA TRP A 85 -13.13 -29.10 -6.14
C TRP A 85 -13.22 -28.76 -4.65
N LEU A 86 -13.86 -29.63 -3.85
CA LEU A 86 -13.86 -29.50 -2.39
C LEU A 86 -12.44 -29.64 -1.82
N ARG A 87 -11.64 -30.59 -2.31
CA ARG A 87 -10.24 -30.74 -1.89
C ARG A 87 -9.38 -29.51 -2.21
N ILE A 88 -9.63 -28.85 -3.35
CA ILE A 88 -8.97 -27.58 -3.70
C ILE A 88 -9.30 -26.52 -2.65
N LEU A 89 -10.59 -26.27 -2.40
CA LEU A 89 -10.99 -25.26 -1.42
C LEU A 89 -10.49 -25.61 -0.02
N SER A 90 -10.49 -26.90 0.36
CA SER A 90 -10.08 -27.44 1.67
C SER A 90 -8.60 -27.30 2.02
N ALA A 91 -7.80 -26.55 1.24
CA ALA A 91 -6.43 -26.24 1.66
C ALA A 91 -6.43 -25.26 2.87
N PRO A 92 -5.39 -25.33 3.72
CA PRO A 92 -5.28 -24.48 4.90
C PRO A 92 -4.93 -23.03 4.54
N THR A 93 -4.17 -22.81 3.47
CA THR A 93 -3.79 -21.48 2.97
C THR A 93 -4.37 -21.20 1.57
N PRO A 94 -4.61 -19.93 1.22
CA PRO A 94 -5.02 -19.54 -0.13
C PRO A 94 -4.01 -19.95 -1.21
N ASP A 95 -2.69 -19.80 -0.95
CA ASP A 95 -1.63 -20.21 -1.88
C ASP A 95 -1.67 -21.71 -2.18
N LEU A 96 -1.80 -22.56 -1.15
CA LEU A 96 -1.94 -24.02 -1.36
C LEU A 96 -3.23 -24.39 -2.09
N SER A 97 -4.29 -23.59 -1.93
CA SER A 97 -5.54 -23.79 -2.68
C SER A 97 -5.33 -23.45 -4.16
N LEU A 98 -4.55 -22.41 -4.47
CA LEU A 98 -4.17 -22.07 -5.84
C LEU A 98 -3.20 -23.09 -6.45
N ASP A 99 -2.24 -23.60 -5.69
CA ASP A 99 -1.33 -24.64 -6.18
C ASP A 99 -2.11 -25.90 -6.55
N ARG A 100 -3.04 -26.34 -5.68
CA ARG A 100 -3.96 -27.45 -5.98
C ARG A 100 -4.83 -27.16 -7.20
N PHE A 101 -5.23 -25.91 -7.38
CA PHE A 101 -6.04 -25.49 -8.52
C PHE A 101 -5.23 -25.46 -9.82
N THR A 102 -3.97 -25.04 -9.81
CA THR A 102 -3.15 -24.90 -11.01
C THR A 102 -2.50 -26.22 -11.46
N LEU A 103 -2.12 -27.08 -10.51
CA LEU A 103 -1.46 -28.37 -10.79
C LEU A 103 -2.39 -29.48 -11.32
N SER A 104 -3.70 -29.34 -11.16
CA SER A 104 -4.64 -30.37 -11.60
C SER A 104 -5.04 -30.15 -13.06
N ASP A 105 -4.91 -31.16 -13.91
CA ASP A 105 -5.39 -31.08 -15.31
C ASP A 105 -6.91 -31.27 -15.45
N ARG A 106 -7.62 -31.50 -14.33
CA ARG A 106 -9.07 -31.69 -14.35
C ARG A 106 -9.78 -30.37 -14.64
N TRP A 107 -10.94 -30.46 -15.29
CA TRP A 107 -11.81 -29.30 -15.53
C TRP A 107 -12.26 -28.67 -14.21
N LYS A 108 -12.26 -27.33 -14.17
CA LYS A 108 -12.61 -26.54 -12.98
C LYS A 108 -13.58 -25.43 -13.35
N PRO A 109 -14.67 -25.24 -12.58
CA PRO A 109 -15.67 -24.23 -12.88
C PRO A 109 -15.16 -22.83 -12.54
N LEU A 110 -15.65 -21.82 -13.27
CA LEU A 110 -15.26 -20.43 -13.05
C LEU A 110 -15.57 -19.90 -11.65
N PHE A 111 -16.70 -20.31 -11.05
CA PHE A 111 -17.05 -19.84 -9.69
C PHE A 111 -16.01 -20.31 -8.65
N LEU A 112 -15.32 -21.42 -8.88
CA LEU A 112 -14.23 -21.91 -8.02
C LEU A 112 -13.05 -20.94 -8.05
N LEU A 113 -12.64 -20.51 -9.26
CA LEU A 113 -11.63 -19.47 -9.44
C LEU A 113 -12.04 -18.17 -8.74
N MET A 114 -13.28 -17.72 -8.91
CA MET A 114 -13.77 -16.47 -8.30
C MET A 114 -13.77 -16.50 -6.77
N MET A 115 -13.90 -17.69 -6.18
CA MET A 115 -13.78 -17.93 -4.74
C MET A 115 -12.32 -17.97 -4.27
N LEU A 116 -11.40 -18.50 -5.08
CA LEU A 116 -9.97 -18.55 -4.78
C LEU A 116 -9.32 -17.17 -4.83
N VAL A 117 -9.72 -16.32 -5.78
CA VAL A 117 -9.32 -14.90 -5.87
C VAL A 117 -10.33 -14.01 -5.12
N GLY A 118 -10.81 -14.48 -3.97
CA GLY A 118 -11.68 -13.73 -3.06
C GLY A 118 -11.00 -12.47 -2.52
N ARG A 119 -11.76 -11.43 -2.18
CA ARG A 119 -11.20 -10.23 -1.50
C ARG A 119 -10.62 -10.58 -0.13
N ASP A 120 -11.18 -11.61 0.50
CA ASP A 120 -10.81 -12.20 1.77
C ASP A 120 -9.61 -13.16 1.66
N LYS A 121 -9.13 -13.44 0.45
CA LYS A 121 -8.01 -14.38 0.21
C LYS A 121 -6.75 -13.59 -0.06
N PHE A 122 -5.78 -13.71 0.85
CA PHE A 122 -4.46 -13.13 0.70
C PHE A 122 -3.48 -14.18 0.19
N LEU A 123 -2.86 -13.91 -0.95
CA LEU A 123 -1.79 -14.71 -1.53
C LEU A 123 -0.44 -14.17 -1.06
N GLU A 124 0.31 -15.00 -0.35
CA GLU A 124 1.63 -14.69 0.17
C GLU A 124 2.73 -15.02 -0.85
N ASN A 125 2.47 -16.01 -1.71
CA ASN A 125 3.42 -16.44 -2.72
C ASN A 125 3.15 -15.78 -4.06
N GLY A 126 4.19 -15.14 -4.60
CA GLY A 126 4.15 -14.59 -5.96
C GLY A 126 4.03 -15.71 -7.00
N ASP A 127 4.65 -16.85 -6.75
CA ASP A 127 4.68 -17.98 -7.69
C ASP A 127 3.30 -18.58 -7.90
N SER A 128 2.53 -18.77 -6.83
CA SER A 128 1.14 -19.23 -6.89
C SER A 128 0.26 -18.25 -7.69
N PHE A 129 0.53 -16.94 -7.59
CA PHE A 129 -0.15 -15.94 -8.42
C PHE A 129 0.27 -16.01 -9.89
N VAL A 130 1.54 -16.25 -10.21
CA VAL A 130 1.99 -16.41 -11.60
C VAL A 130 1.40 -17.67 -12.21
N ALA A 131 1.48 -18.79 -11.48
CA ALA A 131 0.91 -20.06 -11.89
C ALA A 131 -0.59 -19.91 -12.19
N LEU A 132 -1.29 -19.11 -11.39
CA LEU A 132 -2.67 -18.74 -11.66
C LEU A 132 -2.81 -17.96 -12.98
N VAL A 133 -2.06 -16.88 -13.18
CA VAL A 133 -2.15 -16.07 -14.42
C VAL A 133 -1.82 -16.91 -15.66
N ASN A 134 -0.79 -17.77 -15.59
CA ASN A 134 -0.43 -18.70 -16.67
C ASN A 134 -1.56 -19.71 -16.92
N TYR A 135 -2.13 -20.28 -15.86
CA TYR A 135 -3.29 -21.17 -15.97
C TYR A 135 -4.48 -20.48 -16.65
N LEU A 136 -4.75 -19.20 -16.32
CA LEU A 136 -5.82 -18.42 -16.96
C LEU A 136 -5.54 -18.20 -18.45
N LYS A 137 -4.29 -17.88 -18.80
CA LYS A 137 -3.86 -17.71 -20.19
C LYS A 137 -4.11 -18.98 -21.02
N SER A 138 -3.74 -20.15 -20.49
CA SER A 138 -3.89 -21.41 -21.21
C SER A 138 -5.33 -21.93 -21.26
N ASN A 139 -6.11 -21.77 -20.17
CA ASN A 139 -7.40 -22.48 -20.04
C ASN A 139 -8.65 -21.61 -20.23
N PHE A 140 -8.55 -20.29 -19.99
CA PHE A 140 -9.71 -19.40 -20.00
C PHE A 140 -9.68 -18.39 -21.16
N ILE A 141 -8.51 -17.91 -21.59
CA ILE A 141 -8.43 -16.93 -22.69
C ILE A 141 -8.91 -17.51 -24.03
N GLN A 142 -8.68 -18.81 -24.25
CA GLN A 142 -9.15 -19.50 -25.45
C GLN A 142 -10.67 -19.74 -25.48
N ARG A 143 -11.40 -19.39 -24.41
CA ARG A 143 -12.85 -19.54 -24.30
C ARG A 143 -13.54 -18.17 -24.42
N PRO A 144 -14.01 -17.78 -25.62
CA PRO A 144 -14.70 -16.50 -25.80
C PRO A 144 -16.04 -16.40 -25.06
N ASP A 145 -16.55 -17.50 -24.51
CA ASP A 145 -17.85 -17.60 -23.84
C ASP A 145 -17.90 -16.98 -22.43
N LEU A 146 -16.76 -16.50 -21.91
CA LEU A 146 -16.74 -15.75 -20.66
C LEU A 146 -17.57 -14.48 -20.79
N GLY A 147 -18.58 -14.35 -19.93
CA GLY A 147 -19.41 -13.15 -19.88
C GLY A 147 -18.58 -11.91 -19.54
N THR A 148 -18.95 -10.76 -20.09
CA THR A 148 -18.26 -9.48 -19.83
C THR A 148 -18.18 -9.15 -18.33
N GLN A 149 -19.22 -9.48 -17.56
CA GLN A 149 -19.25 -9.28 -16.10
C GLN A 149 -18.28 -10.21 -15.37
N ASP A 150 -18.12 -11.44 -15.85
CA ASP A 150 -17.24 -12.42 -15.24
C ASP A 150 -15.77 -12.02 -15.38
N ILE A 151 -15.35 -11.64 -16.61
CA ILE A 151 -13.98 -11.21 -16.86
C ILE A 151 -13.64 -9.90 -16.15
N THR A 152 -14.56 -8.92 -16.15
CA THR A 152 -14.34 -7.65 -15.44
C THR A 152 -14.25 -7.85 -13.93
N THR A 153 -15.05 -8.76 -13.36
CA THR A 153 -14.95 -9.12 -11.94
C THR A 153 -13.64 -9.86 -11.64
N LEU A 154 -13.23 -10.79 -12.52
CA LEU A 154 -11.95 -11.50 -12.37
C LEU A 154 -10.76 -10.54 -12.42
N LEU A 155 -10.71 -9.65 -13.42
CA LEU A 155 -9.67 -8.63 -13.54
C LEU A 155 -9.64 -7.72 -12.31
N THR A 156 -10.81 -7.31 -11.80
CA THR A 156 -10.90 -6.49 -10.59
C THR A 156 -10.23 -7.18 -9.40
N LYS A 157 -10.53 -8.47 -9.20
CA LYS A 157 -9.96 -9.27 -8.11
C LYS A 157 -8.45 -9.49 -8.25
N LEU A 158 -7.98 -9.80 -9.46
CA LEU A 158 -6.55 -9.98 -9.73
C LEU A 158 -5.78 -8.67 -9.49
N VAL A 159 -6.30 -7.54 -9.98
CA VAL A 159 -5.70 -6.22 -9.79
C VAL A 159 -5.70 -5.83 -8.31
N GLU A 160 -6.81 -6.04 -7.58
CA GLU A 160 -6.87 -5.81 -6.13
C GLU A 160 -5.77 -6.60 -5.40
N GLN A 161 -5.48 -7.83 -5.82
CA GLN A 161 -4.39 -8.62 -5.26
C GLN A 161 -3.00 -8.05 -5.61
N CYS A 162 -2.78 -7.64 -6.87
CA CYS A 162 -1.53 -6.96 -7.26
C CYS A 162 -1.29 -5.68 -6.45
N LEU A 163 -2.32 -4.84 -6.26
CA LEU A 163 -2.19 -3.57 -5.53
C LEU A 163 -1.87 -3.75 -4.04
N ARG A 164 -2.24 -4.90 -3.46
CA ARG A 164 -1.98 -5.25 -2.07
C ARG A 164 -0.60 -5.86 -1.88
N THR A 165 -0.22 -6.78 -2.76
CA THR A 165 0.92 -7.68 -2.50
C THR A 165 2.05 -7.54 -3.51
N PHE A 166 1.75 -7.60 -4.80
CA PHE A 166 2.76 -7.62 -5.87
C PHE A 166 2.43 -6.60 -6.98
N PRO A 167 2.73 -5.30 -6.79
CA PRO A 167 2.44 -4.29 -7.79
C PRO A 167 3.13 -4.54 -9.14
N SER A 168 4.29 -5.22 -9.14
CA SER A 168 5.02 -5.59 -10.36
C SER A 168 4.27 -6.58 -11.26
N ALA A 169 3.44 -7.45 -10.69
CA ALA A 169 2.64 -8.44 -11.43
C ALA A 169 1.46 -7.81 -12.19
N MET A 170 1.21 -6.50 -12.00
CA MET A 170 0.18 -5.76 -12.74
C MET A 170 0.36 -5.86 -14.26
N VAL A 171 1.61 -5.88 -14.73
CA VAL A 171 1.93 -5.95 -16.16
C VAL A 171 1.55 -7.32 -16.74
N THR A 172 1.78 -8.40 -16.01
CA THR A 172 1.36 -9.75 -16.41
C THR A 172 -0.17 -9.85 -16.49
N VAL A 173 -0.90 -9.21 -15.57
CA VAL A 173 -2.37 -9.14 -15.62
C VAL A 173 -2.82 -8.29 -16.82
N ALA A 174 -2.08 -7.25 -17.20
CA ALA A 174 -2.36 -6.47 -18.41
C ALA A 174 -2.15 -7.28 -19.69
N GLN A 175 -1.10 -8.10 -19.76
CA GLN A 175 -0.89 -9.03 -20.87
C GLN A 175 -2.00 -10.08 -20.97
N LEU A 176 -2.49 -10.58 -19.83
CA LEU A 176 -3.66 -11.46 -19.75
C LEU A 176 -4.92 -10.77 -20.30
N ALA A 177 -5.18 -9.53 -19.87
CA ALA A 177 -6.31 -8.74 -20.35
C ALA A 177 -6.20 -8.47 -21.86
N ALA A 178 -5.01 -8.12 -22.35
CA ALA A 178 -4.74 -7.90 -23.77
C ALA A 178 -5.02 -9.16 -24.60
N SER A 179 -4.48 -10.30 -24.17
CA SER A 179 -4.68 -11.60 -24.85
C SER A 179 -6.16 -12.00 -24.91
N TYR A 180 -6.95 -11.69 -23.87
CA TYR A 180 -8.40 -11.91 -23.89
C TYR A 180 -9.14 -10.95 -24.83
N ILE A 181 -8.75 -9.67 -24.85
CA ILE A 181 -9.34 -8.68 -25.76
C ILE A 181 -9.10 -9.07 -27.23
N GLU A 182 -7.93 -9.63 -27.54
CA GLU A 182 -7.59 -10.17 -28.86
C GLU A 182 -8.39 -11.42 -29.23
N SER A 183 -8.66 -12.32 -28.27
CA SER A 183 -9.40 -13.56 -28.54
C SER A 183 -10.89 -13.36 -28.84
N ILE A 184 -11.45 -12.18 -28.52
CA ILE A 184 -12.83 -11.83 -28.89
C ILE A 184 -12.91 -11.62 -30.40
N VAL A 185 -13.50 -12.57 -31.14
CA VAL A 185 -13.74 -12.42 -32.58
C VAL A 185 -14.80 -11.35 -32.82
N VAL A 186 -14.42 -10.29 -33.54
CA VAL A 186 -15.33 -9.20 -33.92
C VAL A 186 -16.07 -9.59 -35.20
N GLY A 187 -17.33 -10.00 -35.03
CA GLY A 187 -18.26 -10.26 -36.13
C GLY A 187 -19.53 -9.41 -36.08
N CYS A 188 -19.78 -8.75 -34.95
CA CYS A 188 -20.96 -7.90 -34.75
C CYS A 188 -20.70 -6.76 -33.76
N LYS A 189 -21.59 -5.76 -33.73
CA LYS A 189 -21.53 -4.63 -32.78
C LYS A 189 -21.44 -5.06 -31.31
N ARG A 190 -22.06 -6.19 -30.94
CA ARG A 190 -22.02 -6.72 -29.57
C ARG A 190 -20.60 -7.17 -29.16
N SER A 191 -19.89 -7.87 -30.06
CA SER A 191 -18.49 -8.27 -29.81
C SER A 191 -17.54 -7.08 -29.72
N GLU A 192 -17.77 -6.03 -30.54
CA GLU A 192 -17.00 -4.78 -30.47
C GLU A 192 -17.26 -4.04 -29.15
N MET A 193 -18.52 -3.96 -28.74
CA MET A 193 -18.92 -3.35 -27.48
C MET A 193 -18.30 -4.09 -26.29
N GLN A 194 -18.34 -5.43 -26.29
CA GLN A 194 -17.70 -6.24 -25.26
C GLN A 194 -16.19 -5.96 -25.18
N ARG A 195 -15.51 -5.91 -26.33
CA ARG A 195 -14.08 -5.60 -26.40
C ARG A 195 -13.77 -4.23 -25.80
N ASN A 196 -14.55 -3.20 -26.15
CA ASN A 196 -14.41 -1.84 -25.60
C ASN A 196 -14.70 -1.77 -24.09
N ILE A 197 -15.72 -2.48 -23.58
CA ILE A 197 -16.05 -2.51 -22.15
C ILE A 197 -14.88 -3.09 -21.34
N VAL A 198 -14.35 -4.23 -21.77
CA VAL A 198 -13.25 -4.91 -21.05
C VAL A 198 -11.98 -4.05 -21.09
N PHE A 199 -11.67 -3.45 -22.24
CA PHE A 199 -10.56 -2.52 -22.40
C PHE A 199 -10.66 -1.31 -21.44
N ASN A 200 -11.78 -0.59 -21.46
CA ASN A 200 -11.95 0.61 -20.63
C ASN A 200 -11.99 0.27 -19.13
N HIS A 201 -12.59 -0.87 -18.76
CA HIS A 201 -12.56 -1.36 -17.39
C HIS A 201 -11.14 -1.67 -16.92
N ALA A 202 -10.36 -2.39 -17.73
CA ALA A 202 -8.98 -2.73 -17.42
C ALA A 202 -8.08 -1.47 -17.32
N MET A 203 -8.25 -0.52 -18.23
CA MET A 203 -7.55 0.78 -18.19
C MET A 203 -7.79 1.54 -16.88
N GLN A 204 -9.02 1.55 -16.38
CA GLN A 204 -9.38 2.17 -15.11
C GLN A 204 -8.80 1.41 -13.91
N LEU A 205 -8.83 0.07 -13.95
CA LEU A 205 -8.24 -0.76 -12.90
C LEU A 205 -6.72 -0.54 -12.77
N PHE A 206 -6.00 -0.49 -13.89
CA PHE A 206 -4.55 -0.29 -13.91
C PHE A 206 -4.13 1.13 -13.48
N GLY A 207 -5.05 2.08 -13.39
CA GLY A 207 -4.78 3.41 -12.82
C GLY A 207 -4.84 3.50 -11.29
N LYS A 208 -5.34 2.46 -10.61
CA LYS A 208 -5.54 2.49 -9.15
C LYS A 208 -4.20 2.45 -8.39
N PRO A 209 -4.01 3.28 -7.35
CA PRO A 209 -2.76 3.31 -6.60
C PRO A 209 -2.55 2.03 -5.78
N ALA A 210 -1.31 1.54 -5.75
CA ALA A 210 -0.91 0.46 -4.84
C ALA A 210 -1.08 0.88 -3.37
N ALA A 211 -1.43 -0.07 -2.50
CA ALA A 211 -1.62 0.22 -1.08
C ALA A 211 -0.32 0.71 -0.44
N VAL A 212 0.82 0.10 -0.78
CA VAL A 212 2.13 0.51 -0.25
C VAL A 212 2.91 1.26 -1.33
N ARG A 213 3.54 2.39 -0.94
CA ARG A 213 4.45 3.18 -1.81
C ARG A 213 3.83 3.48 -3.19
N SER A 214 2.58 3.94 -3.20
CA SER A 214 1.81 4.18 -4.42
C SER A 214 2.58 4.91 -5.52
N LEU A 215 3.29 6.00 -5.18
CA LEU A 215 4.09 6.77 -6.15
C LEU A 215 5.28 6.00 -6.74
N GLN A 216 5.96 5.17 -5.94
CA GLN A 216 7.09 4.37 -6.45
C GLN A 216 6.60 3.26 -7.37
N ASN A 217 5.46 2.67 -7.04
CA ASN A 217 4.85 1.58 -7.81
C ASN A 217 4.06 2.05 -9.04
N ALA A 218 3.85 3.36 -9.21
CA ALA A 218 3.15 3.94 -10.35
C ALA A 218 3.80 3.60 -11.71
N LYS A 219 5.09 3.22 -11.72
CA LYS A 219 5.76 2.71 -12.93
C LYS A 219 5.05 1.46 -13.49
N TYR A 220 4.63 0.55 -12.63
CA TYR A 220 3.94 -0.68 -13.03
C TYR A 220 2.52 -0.40 -13.50
N ASN A 221 1.83 0.57 -12.90
CA ASN A 221 0.55 1.08 -13.39
C ASN A 221 0.67 1.59 -14.83
N TRP A 222 1.72 2.36 -15.12
CA TRP A 222 1.97 2.91 -16.45
C TRP A 222 2.30 1.81 -17.46
N GLU A 223 3.24 0.91 -17.14
CA GLU A 223 3.59 -0.21 -18.01
C GLU A 223 2.36 -1.08 -18.35
N ALA A 224 1.49 -1.34 -17.36
CA ALA A 224 0.23 -2.06 -17.57
C ALA A 224 -0.73 -1.32 -18.52
N GLN A 225 -0.85 0.01 -18.39
CA GLN A 225 -1.65 0.81 -19.32
C GLN A 225 -1.04 0.87 -20.73
N GLN A 226 0.30 0.89 -20.86
CA GLN A 226 0.97 0.88 -22.15
C GLN A 226 0.65 -0.37 -22.96
N VAL A 227 0.65 -1.56 -22.34
CA VAL A 227 0.26 -2.82 -22.99
C VAL A 227 -1.11 -2.71 -23.67
N LEU A 228 -2.09 -2.12 -22.97
CA LEU A 228 -3.43 -1.94 -23.53
C LEU A 228 -3.50 -0.83 -24.59
N LEU A 229 -2.77 0.27 -24.43
CA LEU A 229 -2.72 1.36 -25.42
C LEU A 229 -2.06 0.91 -26.73
N GLU A 230 -1.00 0.10 -26.65
CA GLU A 230 -0.37 -0.51 -27.81
C GLU A 230 -1.32 -1.48 -28.52
N LEU A 231 -2.07 -2.27 -27.76
CA LEU A 231 -3.11 -3.13 -28.30
C LEU A 231 -4.20 -2.33 -29.04
N ALA A 232 -4.69 -1.25 -28.42
CA ALA A 232 -5.70 -0.39 -29.01
C ALA A 232 -5.27 0.22 -30.36
N ALA A 233 -3.97 0.50 -30.52
CA ALA A 233 -3.40 1.01 -31.76
C ALA A 233 -3.29 -0.07 -32.87
N LYS A 234 -3.09 -1.34 -32.49
CA LYS A 234 -2.92 -2.47 -33.42
C LYS A 234 -4.24 -3.03 -33.94
N LEU A 235 -5.30 -3.02 -33.13
CA LEU A 235 -6.57 -3.67 -33.47
C LEU A 235 -7.37 -2.90 -34.52
N GLN A 236 -8.09 -3.66 -35.37
CA GLN A 236 -9.15 -3.16 -36.24
C GLN A 236 -10.47 -3.87 -35.89
N PRO A 237 -11.58 -3.15 -35.68
CA PRO A 237 -11.67 -1.69 -35.51
C PRO A 237 -10.90 -1.21 -34.27
N ARG A 238 -10.47 0.06 -34.28
CA ARG A 238 -9.74 0.68 -33.16
C ARG A 238 -10.61 0.71 -31.91
N LEU A 239 -10.00 0.47 -30.76
CA LEU A 239 -10.69 0.57 -29.47
C LEU A 239 -10.94 2.05 -29.11
N LEU A 240 -12.13 2.32 -28.59
CA LEU A 240 -12.51 3.67 -28.17
C LEU A 240 -12.14 3.86 -26.70
N ILE A 241 -11.35 4.91 -26.42
CA ILE A 241 -10.95 5.28 -25.07
C ILE A 241 -12.02 6.19 -24.47
N GLU A 242 -12.64 5.76 -23.38
CA GLU A 242 -13.65 6.55 -22.67
C GLU A 242 -13.02 7.60 -21.75
N LYS A 243 -13.79 8.63 -21.39
CA LYS A 243 -13.36 9.69 -20.46
C LYS A 243 -12.76 9.17 -19.14
N PRO A 244 -13.35 8.19 -18.41
CA PRO A 244 -12.73 7.66 -17.19
C PRO A 244 -11.39 6.97 -17.45
N SER A 245 -11.19 6.38 -18.63
CA SER A 245 -9.91 5.79 -19.04
C SER A 245 -8.86 6.86 -19.28
N PHE A 246 -9.20 7.98 -19.92
CA PHE A 246 -8.31 9.15 -20.00
C PHE A 246 -7.94 9.68 -18.61
N GLN A 247 -8.92 9.83 -17.71
CA GLN A 247 -8.68 10.26 -16.32
C GLN A 247 -7.76 9.30 -15.56
N SER A 248 -7.93 8.00 -15.76
CA SER A 248 -7.05 6.96 -15.22
C SER A 248 -5.61 7.14 -15.69
N VAL A 249 -5.38 7.34 -17.00
CA VAL A 249 -4.04 7.60 -17.56
C VAL A 249 -3.46 8.90 -17.01
N ARG A 250 -4.26 9.98 -16.93
CA ARG A 250 -3.83 11.26 -16.33
C ARG A 250 -3.39 11.08 -14.88
N GLY A 251 -4.13 10.32 -14.08
CA GLY A 251 -3.81 10.03 -12.69
C GLY A 251 -2.45 9.32 -12.54
N VAL A 252 -2.16 8.34 -13.40
CA VAL A 252 -0.85 7.66 -13.43
C VAL A 252 0.26 8.61 -13.86
N MET A 253 0.04 9.42 -14.91
CA MET A 253 1.02 10.42 -15.37
C MET A 253 1.37 11.48 -14.32
N LEU A 254 0.40 11.84 -13.46
CA LEU A 254 0.65 12.72 -12.32
C LEU A 254 1.52 12.03 -11.27
N ALA A 255 1.31 10.74 -11.00
CA ALA A 255 2.05 9.99 -10.00
C ALA A 255 3.49 9.62 -10.40
N LEU A 256 3.77 9.49 -11.71
CA LEU A 256 5.10 9.13 -12.21
C LEU A 256 6.17 10.18 -11.89
N PRO A 257 7.44 9.78 -11.69
CA PRO A 257 8.56 10.72 -11.58
C PRO A 257 8.64 11.69 -12.76
N LYS A 258 9.07 12.93 -12.52
CA LYS A 258 9.31 13.92 -13.59
C LYS A 258 10.32 13.39 -14.62
N THR A 259 10.00 13.53 -15.90
CA THR A 259 10.96 13.35 -16.99
C THR A 259 12.06 14.40 -16.91
N THR A 260 13.14 14.20 -17.67
CA THR A 260 14.22 15.20 -17.81
C THR A 260 13.67 16.56 -18.25
N GLU A 261 12.75 16.58 -19.22
CA GLU A 261 12.10 17.80 -19.69
C GLU A 261 11.16 18.41 -18.63
N GLU A 262 10.36 17.60 -17.93
CA GLU A 262 9.53 18.11 -16.82
C GLU A 262 10.39 18.70 -15.68
N ARG A 263 11.56 18.12 -15.40
CA ARG A 263 12.52 18.67 -14.42
C ARG A 263 13.14 19.98 -14.91
N LYS A 264 13.55 20.07 -16.18
CA LYS A 264 14.05 21.32 -16.76
C LYS A 264 12.98 22.41 -16.69
N ASN A 265 11.74 22.09 -17.07
CA ASN A 265 10.61 23.02 -16.99
C ASN A 265 10.33 23.46 -15.54
N ALA A 266 10.42 22.54 -14.58
CA ALA A 266 10.28 22.86 -13.16
C ALA A 266 11.40 23.77 -12.63
N LYS A 267 12.64 23.62 -13.14
CA LYS A 267 13.77 24.50 -12.80
C LYS A 267 13.63 25.90 -13.39
N ARG A 268 13.04 26.03 -14.58
CA ARG A 268 12.74 27.31 -15.24
C ARG A 268 11.54 28.05 -14.66
N ALA A 269 10.76 27.41 -13.79
CA ALA A 269 9.69 28.08 -13.09
C ALA A 269 10.28 29.19 -12.23
N ALA A 270 9.75 30.40 -12.36
CA ALA A 270 10.19 31.55 -11.59
C ALA A 270 10.16 31.24 -10.10
N ILE A 271 11.11 31.83 -9.38
CA ILE A 271 11.18 31.72 -7.93
C ILE A 271 10.02 32.49 -7.27
N THR A 272 9.51 33.52 -7.96
CA THR A 272 8.35 34.34 -7.56
C THR A 272 7.02 33.65 -7.87
N TRP A 273 5.95 34.05 -7.17
CA TRP A 273 4.60 33.54 -7.38
C TRP A 273 3.69 34.55 -8.11
N PRO A 274 2.91 34.15 -9.14
CA PRO A 274 2.80 32.79 -9.70
C PRO A 274 4.08 32.32 -10.42
N PRO A 275 4.31 30.99 -10.52
CA PRO A 275 5.56 30.41 -11.01
C PRO A 275 5.59 30.41 -12.55
N TYR A 276 5.55 31.60 -13.16
CA TYR A 276 5.67 31.76 -14.60
C TYR A 276 7.03 31.23 -15.09
N ARG A 277 7.07 30.63 -16.27
CA ARG A 277 8.31 30.08 -16.83
C ARG A 277 9.19 31.22 -17.32
N GLN A 278 10.47 31.18 -16.96
CA GLN A 278 11.48 32.10 -17.46
C GLN A 278 12.23 31.45 -18.62
N ALA A 279 12.45 32.22 -19.69
CA ALA A 279 13.38 31.82 -20.75
C ALA A 279 14.80 32.06 -20.24
N TRP A 280 15.68 31.06 -20.33
CA TRP A 280 17.06 31.17 -19.89
C TRP A 280 18.04 31.36 -21.06
N ASP A 281 17.68 30.90 -22.25
CA ASP A 281 18.45 31.04 -23.47
C ASP A 281 17.54 31.34 -24.69
N GLY A 282 18.14 31.68 -25.83
CA GLY A 282 17.41 31.97 -27.06
C GLY A 282 16.69 30.75 -27.68
N LEU A 283 17.05 29.52 -27.28
CA LEU A 283 16.32 28.31 -27.69
C LEU A 283 15.01 28.16 -26.91
N ASP A 284 15.01 28.57 -25.64
CA ASP A 284 13.82 28.59 -24.80
C ASP A 284 12.83 29.69 -25.21
N GLU A 285 13.31 30.82 -25.75
CA GLU A 285 12.46 31.88 -26.32
C GLU A 285 11.67 31.40 -27.55
N GLN A 286 12.24 30.49 -28.35
CA GLN A 286 11.59 29.93 -29.53
C GLN A 286 10.60 28.79 -29.22
N ARG A 287 10.52 28.36 -27.97
CA ARG A 287 9.73 27.20 -27.55
C ARG A 287 8.24 27.51 -27.50
N ARG A 288 7.39 26.63 -28.03
CA ARG A 288 5.94 26.83 -27.94
C ARG A 288 5.46 26.60 -26.51
N PRO A 289 4.47 27.35 -26.00
CA PRO A 289 3.92 27.14 -24.66
C PRO A 289 3.44 25.70 -24.42
N GLU A 290 2.96 25.03 -25.47
CA GLU A 290 2.51 23.64 -25.50
C GLU A 290 3.65 22.63 -25.27
N ASP A 291 4.87 22.94 -25.70
CA ASP A 291 6.02 22.03 -25.54
C ASP A 291 6.43 21.89 -24.06
N GLY A 292 6.09 22.89 -23.25
CA GLY A 292 6.40 22.96 -21.83
C GLY A 292 5.39 22.26 -20.92
N VAL A 293 4.27 21.75 -21.43
CA VAL A 293 3.21 21.15 -20.59
C VAL A 293 3.58 19.74 -20.12
N SER A 294 3.11 19.38 -18.93
CA SER A 294 3.37 18.05 -18.35
C SER A 294 2.67 16.93 -19.11
N ARG A 295 3.13 15.69 -18.93
CA ARG A 295 2.50 14.52 -19.58
C ARG A 295 1.01 14.39 -19.26
N SER A 296 0.60 14.71 -18.02
CA SER A 296 -0.81 14.67 -17.64
C SER A 296 -1.66 15.70 -18.41
N ILE A 297 -1.11 16.90 -18.66
CA ILE A 297 -1.79 17.92 -19.46
C ILE A 297 -1.85 17.51 -20.94
N LYS A 298 -0.80 16.88 -21.49
CA LYS A 298 -0.84 16.35 -22.86
C LYS A 298 -1.98 15.34 -23.04
N VAL A 299 -2.17 14.43 -22.08
CA VAL A 299 -3.29 13.48 -22.09
C VAL A 299 -4.65 14.20 -21.96
N ALA A 300 -4.72 15.30 -21.19
CA ALA A 300 -5.93 16.12 -21.11
C ALA A 300 -6.28 16.78 -22.46
N ASN A 301 -5.27 17.22 -23.23
CA ASN A 301 -5.49 17.78 -24.56
C ASN A 301 -6.02 16.70 -25.52
N LEU A 302 -5.45 15.50 -25.51
CA LEU A 302 -5.97 14.35 -26.29
C LEU A 302 -7.42 13.99 -25.92
N MET A 303 -7.76 14.10 -24.63
CA MET A 303 -9.13 13.88 -24.15
C MET A 303 -10.11 14.92 -24.75
N HIS A 304 -9.69 16.18 -24.87
CA HIS A 304 -10.50 17.22 -25.53
C HIS A 304 -10.59 17.04 -27.04
N GLU A 305 -9.49 16.66 -27.69
CA GLU A 305 -9.47 16.33 -29.12
C GLU A 305 -10.41 15.16 -29.44
N ALA A 306 -10.58 14.22 -28.50
CA ALA A 306 -11.57 13.14 -28.57
C ALA A 306 -13.03 13.60 -28.30
N GLY A 307 -13.27 14.89 -28.01
CA GLY A 307 -14.60 15.48 -27.82
C GLY A 307 -15.12 15.46 -26.38
N TYR A 308 -14.31 15.12 -25.38
CA TYR A 308 -14.74 15.12 -23.98
C TYR A 308 -14.53 16.48 -23.32
N SER A 309 -15.52 16.95 -22.55
CA SER A 309 -15.44 18.18 -21.75
C SER A 309 -14.65 17.96 -20.45
N ASP A 310 -14.14 19.04 -19.86
CA ASP A 310 -13.50 18.99 -18.54
C ASP A 310 -14.55 18.76 -17.44
N SER A 311 -14.23 17.92 -16.46
CA SER A 311 -14.93 17.81 -15.18
C SER A 311 -14.13 18.43 -14.04
N VAL A 312 -14.72 18.59 -12.86
CA VAL A 312 -14.02 19.05 -11.64
C VAL A 312 -12.77 18.22 -11.35
N LEU A 313 -12.84 16.90 -11.53
CA LEU A 313 -11.68 16.03 -11.35
C LEU A 313 -10.56 16.36 -12.36
N ASP A 314 -10.94 16.72 -13.59
CA ASP A 314 -10.02 17.12 -14.64
C ASP A 314 -9.34 18.45 -14.33
N GLU A 315 -10.06 19.40 -13.73
CA GLU A 315 -9.53 20.68 -13.25
C GLU A 315 -8.54 20.48 -12.10
N ILE A 316 -8.88 19.64 -11.11
CA ILE A 316 -7.98 19.27 -10.02
C ILE A 316 -6.70 18.64 -10.57
N MET A 317 -6.80 17.71 -11.52
CA MET A 317 -5.64 17.11 -12.17
C MET A 317 -4.84 18.12 -12.99
N THR A 318 -5.49 19.13 -13.58
CA THR A 318 -4.82 20.23 -14.30
C THR A 318 -4.00 21.11 -13.35
N VAL A 319 -4.56 21.45 -12.19
CA VAL A 319 -3.85 22.17 -11.11
C VAL A 319 -2.66 21.36 -10.59
N LEU A 320 -2.83 20.08 -10.32
CA LEU A 320 -1.71 19.22 -9.89
C LEU A 320 -0.68 19.00 -11.02
N GLY A 321 -1.11 19.08 -12.27
CA GLY A 321 -0.29 18.91 -13.47
C GLY A 321 0.59 20.10 -13.85
N GLY A 322 0.48 21.23 -13.15
CA GLY A 322 1.25 22.45 -13.43
C GLY A 322 0.56 23.47 -14.35
N SER A 323 -0.77 23.37 -14.49
CA SER A 323 -1.66 24.23 -15.29
C SER A 323 -1.48 24.17 -16.83
N ARG A 324 -2.60 24.38 -17.52
CA ARG A 324 -2.68 24.52 -18.99
C ARG A 324 -2.36 25.97 -19.40
N PRO A 325 -1.83 26.23 -20.62
CA PRO A 325 -1.73 27.59 -21.14
C PRO A 325 -3.05 28.35 -21.01
N GLY A 326 -2.99 29.61 -20.57
CA GLY A 326 -4.17 30.46 -20.33
C GLY A 326 -4.74 30.39 -18.91
N LEU A 327 -4.34 29.41 -18.08
CA LEU A 327 -4.67 29.36 -16.66
C LEU A 327 -3.48 29.80 -15.80
N PRO A 328 -3.72 30.31 -14.56
CA PRO A 328 -2.64 30.65 -13.64
C PRO A 328 -1.70 29.46 -13.42
N PRO A 329 -0.38 29.63 -13.58
CA PRO A 329 0.57 28.52 -13.46
C PRO A 329 0.60 28.00 -12.02
N THR A 330 0.81 26.70 -11.88
CA THR A 330 0.89 25.99 -10.60
C THR A 330 2.12 25.09 -10.59
N VAL A 331 2.52 24.61 -9.41
CA VAL A 331 3.66 23.71 -9.30
C VAL A 331 3.21 22.29 -9.63
N GLN A 332 3.80 21.70 -10.67
CA GLN A 332 3.58 20.30 -11.01
C GLN A 332 3.90 19.39 -9.82
N THR A 333 2.86 18.80 -9.22
CA THR A 333 2.92 18.09 -7.95
C THR A 333 2.59 16.61 -8.12
N ARG A 334 3.52 15.75 -7.70
CA ARG A 334 3.40 14.30 -7.80
C ARG A 334 2.45 13.75 -6.75
N SER A 335 1.28 13.34 -7.20
CA SER A 335 0.27 12.67 -6.38
C SER A 335 -0.73 11.93 -7.24
N PHE A 336 -1.41 10.94 -6.65
CA PHE A 336 -2.63 10.42 -7.25
C PHE A 336 -3.77 11.42 -7.04
N PRO A 337 -4.73 11.50 -7.98
CA PRO A 337 -5.92 12.32 -7.82
C PRO A 337 -6.77 11.82 -6.64
N PRO A 338 -7.59 12.69 -6.02
CA PRO A 338 -8.56 12.25 -5.03
C PRO A 338 -9.58 11.29 -5.67
N PRO A 339 -10.25 10.43 -4.87
CA PRO A 339 -11.36 9.62 -5.36
C PRO A 339 -12.42 10.50 -6.04
N ALA A 340 -12.95 10.05 -7.18
CA ALA A 340 -13.91 10.83 -7.97
C ALA A 340 -15.15 11.22 -7.16
N GLU A 341 -15.67 10.31 -6.33
CA GLU A 341 -16.82 10.57 -5.43
C GLU A 341 -16.55 11.74 -4.48
N MET A 342 -15.35 11.81 -3.92
CA MET A 342 -14.95 12.90 -3.02
C MET A 342 -14.86 14.22 -3.77
N ALA A 343 -14.25 14.22 -4.96
CA ALA A 343 -14.16 15.40 -5.82
C ALA A 343 -15.54 15.93 -6.24
N LEU A 344 -16.49 15.04 -6.52
CA LEU A 344 -17.86 15.41 -6.89
C LEU A 344 -18.68 15.92 -5.70
N SER A 345 -18.43 15.40 -4.49
CA SER A 345 -19.19 15.79 -3.30
C SER A 345 -18.92 17.23 -2.85
N ARG A 346 -17.70 17.75 -3.09
CA ARG A 346 -17.24 19.08 -2.65
C ARG A 346 -16.27 19.70 -3.66
N PRO A 347 -16.76 20.08 -4.85
CA PRO A 347 -15.90 20.42 -5.97
C PRO A 347 -14.99 21.63 -5.70
N GLY A 348 -15.55 22.72 -5.16
CA GLY A 348 -14.79 23.94 -4.85
C GLY A 348 -13.72 23.73 -3.77
N HIS A 349 -14.04 23.01 -2.68
CA HIS A 349 -13.08 22.72 -1.60
C HIS A 349 -11.94 21.83 -2.08
N MET A 350 -12.24 20.82 -2.89
CA MET A 350 -11.22 19.91 -3.42
C MET A 350 -10.31 20.60 -4.44
N LEU A 351 -10.85 21.50 -5.26
CA LEU A 351 -10.06 22.35 -6.14
C LEU A 351 -9.16 23.32 -5.35
N TRP A 352 -9.69 23.94 -4.30
CA TRP A 352 -8.94 24.84 -3.42
C TRP A 352 -7.81 24.11 -2.70
N ALA A 353 -8.08 22.94 -2.11
CA ALA A 353 -7.08 22.09 -1.48
C ALA A 353 -5.98 21.68 -2.49
N ALA A 354 -6.36 21.36 -3.73
CA ALA A 354 -5.39 21.06 -4.79
C ALA A 354 -4.51 22.28 -5.14
N ARG A 355 -5.06 23.50 -5.16
CA ARG A 355 -4.29 24.74 -5.37
C ARG A 355 -3.28 24.97 -4.25
N VAL A 356 -3.69 24.81 -2.98
CA VAL A 356 -2.79 24.92 -1.81
C VAL A 356 -1.69 23.86 -1.88
N LYS A 357 -2.02 22.63 -2.26
CA LYS A 357 -1.06 21.53 -2.43
C LYS A 357 -0.05 21.79 -3.55
N ALA A 358 -0.50 22.36 -4.67
CA ALA A 358 0.28 22.66 -5.87
C ALA A 358 1.15 23.93 -5.77
N THR A 359 1.74 24.15 -4.59
CA THR A 359 2.63 25.27 -4.27
C THR A 359 4.03 24.77 -3.92
N ARG A 360 5.04 25.63 -4.08
CA ARG A 360 6.44 25.32 -3.81
C ARG A 360 6.83 25.63 -2.36
N THR A 361 6.33 26.74 -1.83
CA THR A 361 6.71 27.27 -0.50
C THR A 361 5.50 27.42 0.43
N VAL A 362 5.76 27.64 1.71
CA VAL A 362 4.70 27.84 2.71
C VAL A 362 3.95 29.17 2.48
N ARG A 363 4.64 30.24 2.07
CA ARG A 363 4.00 31.54 1.77
C ARG A 363 3.07 31.45 0.56
N GLU A 364 3.46 30.70 -0.47
CA GLU A 364 2.58 30.43 -1.61
C GLU A 364 1.35 29.63 -1.19
N ALA A 365 1.53 28.61 -0.34
CA ALA A 365 0.42 27.83 0.21
C ALA A 365 -0.57 28.71 0.99
N TRP A 366 -0.06 29.65 1.78
CA TRP A 366 -0.86 30.63 2.51
C TRP A 366 -1.60 31.60 1.60
N LYS A 367 -0.93 32.17 0.59
CA LYS A 367 -1.60 33.03 -0.40
C LYS A 367 -2.69 32.29 -1.18
N ALA A 368 -2.44 31.03 -1.53
CA ALA A 368 -3.43 30.17 -2.16
C ALA A 368 -4.58 29.78 -1.21
N PHE A 369 -4.28 29.66 0.09
CA PHE A 369 -5.29 29.50 1.12
C PHE A 369 -6.15 30.76 1.21
N ASP A 370 -5.58 31.96 1.29
CA ASP A 370 -6.34 33.23 1.36
C ASP A 370 -7.13 33.58 0.08
N SER A 371 -6.94 32.83 -1.01
CA SER A 371 -7.58 33.07 -2.31
C SER A 371 -8.58 31.95 -2.66
N PRO A 372 -9.79 31.93 -2.07
CA PRO A 372 -10.79 30.91 -2.35
C PRO A 372 -11.22 30.93 -3.84
N PRO A 373 -11.68 29.79 -4.40
CA PRO A 373 -12.19 29.75 -5.78
C PRO A 373 -13.44 30.60 -6.01
N GLU A 374 -14.29 30.74 -4.98
CA GLU A 374 -15.54 31.50 -5.00
C GLU A 374 -15.50 32.56 -3.90
N GLU A 375 -16.06 33.74 -4.17
CA GLU A 375 -16.16 34.82 -3.18
C GLU A 375 -16.97 34.36 -1.96
N ASN A 376 -16.49 34.65 -0.74
CA ASN A 376 -17.07 34.26 0.55
C ASN A 376 -17.07 32.75 0.89
N MET A 377 -16.41 31.92 0.10
CA MET A 377 -16.26 30.50 0.43
C MET A 377 -15.35 30.30 1.66
N LYS A 378 -15.83 29.60 2.67
CA LYS A 378 -15.05 29.26 3.87
C LYS A 378 -14.25 27.96 3.69
N PRO A 379 -13.02 27.89 4.23
CA PRO A 379 -12.19 26.68 4.15
C PRO A 379 -12.83 25.52 4.91
N ASP A 380 -12.68 24.30 4.40
CA ASP A 380 -13.10 23.08 5.09
C ASP A 380 -11.89 22.31 5.66
N ALA A 381 -12.16 21.16 6.28
CA ALA A 381 -11.14 20.34 6.90
C ALA A 381 -10.06 19.84 5.92
N GLU A 382 -10.37 19.68 4.62
CA GLU A 382 -9.39 19.26 3.62
C GLU A 382 -8.48 20.42 3.20
N VAL A 383 -9.05 21.61 3.02
CA VAL A 383 -8.28 22.84 2.72
C VAL A 383 -7.30 23.17 3.86
N TYR A 384 -7.79 23.19 5.11
CA TYR A 384 -6.92 23.34 6.29
C TYR A 384 -5.88 22.21 6.38
N GLY A 385 -6.29 20.99 6.07
CA GLY A 385 -5.41 19.82 6.09
C GLY A 385 -4.22 19.94 5.14
N GLU A 386 -4.42 20.44 3.92
CA GLU A 386 -3.32 20.68 2.96
C GLU A 386 -2.41 21.84 3.39
N LEU A 387 -2.96 22.92 3.95
CA LEU A 387 -2.15 24.02 4.50
C LEU A 387 -1.29 23.55 5.69
N ILE A 388 -1.88 22.84 6.65
CA ILE A 388 -1.16 22.30 7.82
C ILE A 388 -0.06 21.33 7.39
N LYS A 389 -0.32 20.46 6.39
CA LYS A 389 0.72 19.59 5.81
C LYS A 389 1.89 20.40 5.24
N LYS A 390 1.63 21.53 4.58
CA LYS A 390 2.68 22.44 4.06
C LYS A 390 3.46 23.13 5.17
N LEU A 391 2.78 23.61 6.21
CA LEU A 391 3.42 24.23 7.38
C LEU A 391 4.32 23.24 8.15
N LEU A 392 3.92 21.97 8.20
CA LEU A 392 4.65 20.86 8.84
C LEU A 392 5.72 20.21 7.96
N ALA A 393 5.83 20.62 6.70
CA ALA A 393 6.79 20.08 5.74
C ALA A 393 8.21 20.49 6.11
N LYS A 394 9.20 19.66 5.74
CA LYS A 394 10.60 20.03 5.94
C LYS A 394 11.02 20.96 4.82
N THR A 395 11.84 21.94 5.14
CA THR A 395 12.52 22.75 4.12
C THR A 395 13.62 21.92 3.48
N VAL A 396 13.63 21.86 2.14
CA VAL A 396 14.70 21.21 1.37
C VAL A 396 16.01 21.97 1.63
N GLY A 397 17.00 21.28 2.22
CA GLY A 397 18.34 21.81 2.49
C GLY A 397 19.38 20.70 2.58
N GLY A 398 20.64 21.02 2.23
CA GLY A 398 21.78 20.09 2.27
C GLY A 398 22.18 19.47 0.92
N PRO A 399 23.10 18.47 0.91
CA PRO A 399 23.74 17.95 -0.30
C PRO A 399 22.82 17.25 -1.30
N ASN A 400 21.57 16.94 -0.92
CA ASN A 400 20.56 16.30 -1.78
C ASN A 400 19.64 17.29 -2.50
N ALA A 401 19.75 18.60 -2.21
CA ALA A 401 18.98 19.65 -2.86
C ALA A 401 19.05 19.66 -4.41
N PRO A 402 20.18 19.35 -5.10
CA PRO A 402 20.25 19.51 -6.56
C PRO A 402 19.42 18.48 -7.35
N TYR A 403 18.99 17.38 -6.72
CA TYR A 403 18.27 16.28 -7.39
C TYR A 403 16.75 16.31 -7.20
N ILE A 404 16.22 17.18 -6.32
CA ILE A 404 14.79 17.25 -6.00
C ILE A 404 14.19 18.51 -6.66
N SER A 405 13.14 18.35 -7.45
CA SER A 405 12.42 19.49 -8.05
C SER A 405 11.15 19.84 -7.26
N PRO A 406 10.68 21.10 -7.29
CA PRO A 406 9.40 21.49 -6.69
C PRO A 406 8.27 20.54 -7.05
N GLY A 407 7.51 20.08 -6.04
CA GLY A 407 6.39 19.16 -6.22
C GLY A 407 6.75 17.68 -6.43
N ASP A 408 8.03 17.27 -6.40
CA ASP A 408 8.40 15.85 -6.39
C ASP A 408 8.10 15.17 -5.04
N THR A 409 8.21 15.94 -3.96
CA THR A 409 8.01 15.51 -2.57
C THR A 409 7.04 16.44 -1.85
N SER A 410 6.60 16.05 -0.65
CA SER A 410 5.83 16.93 0.24
C SER A 410 6.65 18.06 0.87
N ASP A 411 7.97 18.01 0.74
CA ASP A 411 8.89 19.02 1.29
C ASP A 411 8.75 20.37 0.58
N VAL A 412 9.03 21.45 1.33
CA VAL A 412 8.91 22.84 0.86
C VAL A 412 10.28 23.41 0.51
N PHE A 413 10.34 24.29 -0.47
CA PHE A 413 11.59 24.96 -0.85
C PHE A 413 11.78 26.25 -0.04
N PRO A 414 13.02 26.75 0.08
CA PRO A 414 13.27 28.02 0.73
C PRO A 414 12.48 29.15 0.06
N VAL A 415 12.00 30.06 0.90
CA VAL A 415 11.36 31.30 0.45
C VAL A 415 12.45 32.26 0.01
N TYR A 416 12.23 32.94 -1.11
CA TYR A 416 13.11 33.99 -1.59
C TYR A 416 12.46 35.33 -1.29
N ASP A 417 13.10 36.12 -0.42
CA ASP A 417 12.58 37.41 0.02
C ASP A 417 12.91 38.54 -0.97
N GLY A 418 13.89 38.33 -1.86
CA GLY A 418 14.31 39.34 -2.84
C GLY A 418 14.61 40.69 -2.18
N ASN A 419 13.95 41.74 -2.67
CA ASN A 419 14.05 43.11 -2.15
C ASN A 419 12.81 43.51 -1.31
N LEU A 420 12.04 42.55 -0.79
CA LEU A 420 10.86 42.85 0.03
C LEU A 420 11.27 43.51 1.34
N THR A 421 10.48 44.50 1.77
CA THR A 421 10.67 45.14 3.07
C THR A 421 10.30 44.18 4.21
N PRO A 422 10.85 44.35 5.43
CA PRO A 422 10.47 43.53 6.58
C PRO A 422 8.95 43.53 6.87
N PHE A 423 8.29 44.66 6.58
CA PHE A 423 6.83 44.79 6.71
C PHE A 423 6.08 43.92 5.70
N GLU A 424 6.48 43.92 4.43
CA GLU A 424 5.89 43.06 3.40
C GLU A 424 6.14 41.58 3.68
N ILE A 425 7.34 41.25 4.17
CA ILE A 425 7.68 39.90 4.63
C ILE A 425 6.75 39.46 5.75
N ALA A 426 6.53 40.30 6.76
CA ALA A 426 5.63 40.01 7.87
C ALA A 426 4.18 39.78 7.39
N ARG A 427 3.68 40.63 6.48
CA ARG A 427 2.33 40.50 5.90
C ARG A 427 2.14 39.20 5.10
N GLN A 428 3.18 38.70 4.45
CA GLN A 428 3.13 37.46 3.66
C GLN A 428 3.47 36.21 4.47
N THR A 429 3.90 36.37 5.72
CA THR A 429 4.30 35.24 6.56
C THR A 429 3.05 34.56 7.13
N PRO A 430 2.88 33.25 6.92
CA PRO A 430 1.73 32.53 7.43
C PRO A 430 1.72 32.45 8.95
N PRO A 431 0.54 32.31 9.58
CA PRO A 431 0.43 31.93 10.97
C PRO A 431 1.10 30.58 11.24
N SER A 432 1.48 30.35 12.49
CA SER A 432 2.02 29.09 12.96
C SER A 432 1.00 27.95 12.86
N VAL A 433 1.48 26.70 12.86
CA VAL A 433 0.60 25.50 12.86
C VAL A 433 -0.41 25.54 14.01
N VAL A 434 0.00 26.02 15.18
CA VAL A 434 -0.85 26.08 16.39
C VAL A 434 -1.95 27.11 16.21
N GLU A 435 -1.64 28.28 15.65
CA GLU A 435 -2.62 29.34 15.37
C GLU A 435 -3.63 28.90 14.32
N VAL A 436 -3.18 28.37 13.17
CA VAL A 436 -4.06 27.84 12.12
C VAL A 436 -4.95 26.71 12.67
N TYR A 437 -4.40 25.85 13.52
CA TYR A 437 -5.17 24.78 14.16
C TYR A 437 -6.23 25.32 15.13
N HIS A 438 -5.91 26.32 15.95
CA HIS A 438 -6.89 26.96 16.83
C HIS A 438 -7.98 27.67 16.05
N GLU A 439 -7.62 28.38 14.97
CA GLU A 439 -8.58 29.04 14.08
C GLU A 439 -9.56 28.02 13.46
N MET A 440 -9.04 26.90 12.96
CA MET A 440 -9.85 25.79 12.44
C MET A 440 -10.87 25.30 13.49
N LEU A 441 -10.43 25.11 14.74
CA LEU A 441 -11.32 24.68 15.82
C LEU A 441 -12.34 25.76 16.22
N GLN A 442 -11.96 27.04 16.25
CA GLN A 442 -12.86 28.16 16.55
C GLN A 442 -13.99 28.27 15.51
N GLN A 443 -13.71 27.90 14.25
CA GLN A 443 -14.72 27.82 13.20
C GLN A 443 -15.58 26.54 13.28
N GLY A 444 -15.39 25.71 14.31
CA GLY A 444 -16.13 24.46 14.50
C GLY A 444 -15.68 23.33 13.57
N ILE A 445 -14.55 23.47 12.88
CA ILE A 445 -14.04 22.49 11.93
C ILE A 445 -13.12 21.52 12.66
N LYS A 446 -13.42 20.22 12.58
CA LYS A 446 -12.59 19.16 13.16
C LYS A 446 -11.52 18.72 12.15
N PRO A 447 -10.32 18.32 12.60
CA PRO A 447 -9.27 17.85 11.69
C PRO A 447 -9.71 16.60 10.93
N SER A 448 -9.53 16.60 9.61
CA SER A 448 -9.76 15.40 8.78
C SER A 448 -8.77 14.28 9.13
N VAL A 449 -9.04 13.06 8.66
CA VAL A 449 -8.15 11.89 8.89
C VAL A 449 -6.72 12.17 8.44
N GLU A 450 -6.54 12.83 7.29
CA GLU A 450 -5.21 13.16 6.77
C GLU A 450 -4.55 14.31 7.53
N CYS A 451 -5.32 15.33 7.92
CA CYS A 451 -4.84 16.44 8.73
C CYS A 451 -4.34 15.94 10.10
N LEU A 452 -5.18 15.15 10.79
CA LEU A 452 -4.86 14.55 12.08
C LEU A 452 -3.62 13.65 11.99
N ALA A 453 -3.53 12.81 10.96
CA ALA A 453 -2.35 11.97 10.76
C ALA A 453 -1.08 12.81 10.50
N ALA A 454 -1.18 13.96 9.83
CA ALA A 454 -0.04 14.86 9.62
C ALA A 454 0.42 15.51 10.93
N LEU A 455 -0.51 16.02 11.75
CA LEU A 455 -0.25 16.59 13.07
C LEU A 455 0.44 15.56 13.99
N LEU A 456 -0.14 14.37 14.12
CA LEU A 456 0.39 13.31 14.99
C LEU A 456 1.80 12.85 14.58
N ARG A 457 2.10 12.72 13.29
CA ARG A 457 3.44 12.29 12.81
C ARG A 457 4.56 13.28 13.15
N ARG A 458 4.24 14.55 13.30
CA ARG A 458 5.20 15.64 13.56
C ARG A 458 5.19 16.11 15.01
N CYS A 459 4.24 15.62 15.80
CA CYS A 459 4.13 15.92 17.20
C CYS A 459 5.34 15.36 17.98
N ARG A 460 5.77 16.10 19.01
CA ARG A 460 6.94 15.79 19.84
C ARG A 460 6.58 15.39 21.27
N SER A 461 5.32 15.58 21.67
CA SER A 461 4.78 15.28 22.99
C SER A 461 3.57 14.34 22.83
N GLU A 462 3.42 13.42 23.77
CA GLU A 462 2.24 12.56 23.81
C GLU A 462 0.99 13.36 24.20
N GLU A 463 1.14 14.35 25.07
CA GLU A 463 0.08 15.23 25.56
C GLU A 463 -0.54 16.04 24.43
N ASP A 464 0.29 16.65 23.58
CA ASP A 464 -0.15 17.37 22.37
C ASP A 464 -0.88 16.43 21.41
N GLY A 465 -0.35 15.23 21.20
CA GLY A 465 -0.99 14.21 20.37
C GLY A 465 -2.36 13.79 20.92
N ALA A 466 -2.47 13.63 22.24
CA ALA A 466 -3.72 13.31 22.92
C ALA A 466 -4.74 14.46 22.77
N ALA A 467 -4.30 15.71 22.85
CA ALA A 467 -5.14 16.88 22.63
C ALA A 467 -5.70 16.91 21.20
N TYR A 468 -4.87 16.64 20.18
CA TYR A 468 -5.33 16.55 18.79
C TYR A 468 -6.34 15.41 18.58
N LEU A 469 -6.12 14.25 19.22
CA LEU A 469 -7.09 13.14 19.16
C LEU A 469 -8.43 13.52 19.81
N LYS A 470 -8.43 14.14 20.99
CA LYS A 470 -9.64 14.57 21.70
C LYS A 470 -10.47 15.57 20.88
N ASN A 471 -9.79 16.48 20.19
CA ASN A 471 -10.42 17.51 19.37
C ASN A 471 -10.86 17.02 17.97
N SER A 472 -10.56 15.76 17.63
CA SER A 472 -10.96 15.16 16.36
C SER A 472 -12.36 14.52 16.40
N SER A 473 -12.83 14.02 15.25
CA SER A 473 -14.04 13.18 15.18
C SER A 473 -13.93 11.87 15.97
N PHE A 474 -12.70 11.47 16.35
CA PHE A 474 -12.42 10.23 17.08
C PHE A 474 -12.21 10.44 18.59
N GLY A 475 -12.44 11.65 19.09
CA GLY A 475 -12.32 11.98 20.51
C GLY A 475 -13.03 11.00 21.46
N PRO A 476 -14.27 10.56 21.17
CA PRO A 476 -14.98 9.59 22.02
C PRO A 476 -14.40 8.17 22.04
N CYS A 477 -13.56 7.80 21.06
CA CYS A 477 -13.04 6.43 20.88
C CYS A 477 -11.51 6.36 21.05
N ASN A 478 -10.90 7.33 21.73
CA ASN A 478 -9.45 7.43 21.87
C ASN A 478 -8.91 6.87 23.19
N SER A 479 -9.77 6.45 24.12
CA SER A 479 -9.36 6.07 25.48
C SER A 479 -8.35 4.91 25.44
N SER A 480 -8.59 3.95 24.54
CA SER A 480 -7.71 2.81 24.26
C SER A 480 -6.29 3.19 23.80
N LEU A 481 -6.11 4.29 23.07
CA LEU A 481 -4.79 4.75 22.61
C LEU A 481 -4.00 5.46 23.73
N LEU A 482 -4.70 6.03 24.71
CA LEU A 482 -4.13 6.82 25.80
C LEU A 482 -3.75 5.99 27.03
N LEU A 483 -4.13 4.71 27.07
CA LEU A 483 -3.76 3.80 28.16
C LEU A 483 -2.23 3.67 28.28
N LYS A 484 -1.70 3.96 29.47
CA LYS A 484 -0.27 3.80 29.80
C LYS A 484 0.04 2.45 30.50
N ASP A 485 -1.00 1.74 30.95
CA ASP A 485 -0.87 0.56 31.80
C ASP A 485 -1.00 -0.78 31.07
N HIS A 486 -0.78 -1.86 31.81
CA HIS A 486 -0.85 -3.22 31.28
C HIS A 486 -2.29 -3.76 31.09
N THR A 487 -3.32 -2.99 31.39
CA THR A 487 -4.72 -3.44 31.47
C THR A 487 -5.53 -2.96 30.28
N PHE A 488 -5.39 -3.63 29.14
CA PHE A 488 -6.30 -3.46 28.01
C PHE A 488 -7.58 -4.25 28.28
N THR A 489 -8.69 -3.56 28.51
CA THR A 489 -10.01 -4.19 28.66
C THR A 489 -10.58 -4.57 27.29
N PRO A 490 -11.46 -5.59 27.19
CA PRO A 490 -12.14 -5.93 25.92
C PRO A 490 -12.92 -4.75 25.31
N ALA A 491 -13.47 -3.87 26.14
CA ALA A 491 -14.12 -2.64 25.70
C ALA A 491 -13.14 -1.67 25.00
N ALA A 492 -11.94 -1.49 25.54
CA ALA A 492 -10.89 -0.69 24.90
C ALA A 492 -10.45 -1.27 23.55
N ILE A 493 -10.47 -2.59 23.39
CA ILE A 493 -10.18 -3.25 22.10
C ILE A 493 -11.28 -2.93 21.08
N SER A 494 -12.55 -2.89 21.50
CA SER A 494 -13.68 -2.52 20.63
C SER A 494 -13.57 -1.07 20.12
N GLU A 495 -13.12 -0.13 20.95
CA GLU A 495 -12.95 1.27 20.56
C GLU A 495 -11.93 1.46 19.42
N LEU A 496 -10.89 0.63 19.37
CA LEU A 496 -9.89 0.69 18.30
C LEU A 496 -10.52 0.50 16.91
N ASN A 497 -11.66 -0.20 16.80
CA ASN A 497 -12.36 -0.43 15.52
C ASN A 497 -12.82 0.86 14.86
N SER A 498 -13.13 1.89 15.65
CA SER A 498 -13.56 3.19 15.16
C SER A 498 -12.41 4.04 14.61
N ILE A 499 -11.15 3.63 14.81
CA ILE A 499 -9.96 4.41 14.45
C ILE A 499 -9.41 4.00 13.08
N PRO A 500 -9.37 4.92 12.09
CA PRO A 500 -8.79 4.65 10.78
C PRO A 500 -7.31 4.26 10.88
N GLY A 501 -6.88 3.28 10.08
CA GLY A 501 -5.50 2.79 10.08
C GLY A 501 -4.44 3.87 9.84
N LYS A 502 -4.74 4.95 9.10
CA LYS A 502 -3.82 6.09 8.90
C LYS A 502 -3.55 6.86 10.20
N VAL A 503 -4.58 7.07 11.03
CA VAL A 503 -4.47 7.74 12.34
C VAL A 503 -3.78 6.83 13.33
N PHE A 504 -4.14 5.54 13.37
CA PHE A 504 -3.46 4.55 14.20
C PHE A 504 -1.95 4.50 13.91
N ASN A 505 -1.57 4.38 12.63
CA ASN A 505 -0.17 4.39 12.21
C ASN A 505 0.55 5.71 12.61
N ALA A 506 -0.13 6.85 12.53
CA ALA A 506 0.42 8.13 12.96
C ALA A 506 0.62 8.21 14.49
N TRP A 507 -0.28 7.62 15.27
CA TRP A 507 -0.13 7.48 16.72
C TRP A 507 1.06 6.57 17.07
N ILE A 508 1.20 5.42 16.42
CA ILE A 508 2.36 4.54 16.60
C ILE A 508 3.66 5.28 16.26
N GLN A 509 3.67 6.10 15.20
CA GLN A 509 4.80 6.96 14.86
C GLN A 509 5.11 7.98 15.97
N LEU A 510 4.08 8.61 16.55
CA LEU A 510 4.23 9.53 17.69
C LEU A 510 4.92 8.83 18.87
N LEU A 511 4.42 7.66 19.29
CA LEU A 511 5.02 6.88 20.37
C LEU A 511 6.48 6.53 20.08
N CYS A 512 6.76 6.15 18.84
CA CYS A 512 8.12 5.86 18.39
C CYS A 512 8.99 7.13 18.40
N ASN A 513 8.44 8.32 18.13
CA ASN A 513 9.15 9.60 18.10
C ASN A 513 9.43 10.16 19.50
N THR A 514 8.51 10.00 20.46
CA THR A 514 8.66 10.48 21.84
C THR A 514 9.64 9.65 22.67
N HIS A 515 9.95 8.42 22.26
CA HIS A 515 10.94 7.58 22.94
C HIS A 515 12.35 8.21 22.93
N THR A 516 12.92 8.46 24.12
CA THR A 516 14.19 9.18 24.33
C THR A 516 15.43 8.29 24.17
N ARG A 517 16.58 8.91 23.86
CA ARG A 517 17.89 8.26 23.63
C ARG A 517 18.83 8.44 24.86
N GLN A 518 18.39 8.03 26.05
CA GLN A 518 19.15 7.97 27.33
C GLN A 518 19.81 9.26 27.91
N ASN A 519 19.94 9.23 29.23
CA ASN A 519 20.99 9.80 30.09
C ASN A 519 20.90 11.20 30.73
N GLU A 520 19.87 12.03 30.51
CA GLU A 520 19.82 13.34 31.23
C GLU A 520 18.79 13.44 32.37
N SER A 521 17.85 12.50 32.56
CA SER A 521 16.80 12.68 33.59
C SER A 521 16.36 11.41 34.33
N LEU A 522 17.20 10.37 34.41
CA LEU A 522 16.86 9.17 35.19
C LEU A 522 16.98 9.35 36.72
N LEU A 523 17.38 10.53 37.19
CA LEU A 523 17.28 10.88 38.60
C LEU A 523 15.91 11.51 38.97
N ASP A 524 15.10 11.92 37.99
CA ASP A 524 13.88 12.73 38.23
C ASP A 524 12.57 12.15 37.64
N ALA A 525 12.55 10.93 37.10
CA ALA A 525 11.33 10.35 36.51
C ALA A 525 10.77 9.17 37.35
N PRO A 526 9.93 9.43 38.38
CA PRO A 526 9.30 8.40 39.20
C PRO A 526 8.31 7.48 38.45
N ASP A 527 7.86 7.86 37.24
CA ASP A 527 6.79 7.16 36.50
C ASP A 527 7.25 5.88 35.77
N LEU A 528 8.54 5.62 35.65
CA LEU A 528 9.10 4.45 34.96
C LEU A 528 9.21 3.18 35.83
N VAL A 529 8.81 3.26 37.11
CA VAL A 529 8.91 2.12 38.02
C VAL A 529 7.87 1.03 37.69
N ASN A 530 6.75 1.38 37.06
CA ASN A 530 5.64 0.46 36.74
C ASN A 530 5.03 0.57 35.31
N GLY A 531 5.41 1.55 34.47
CA GLY A 531 4.83 1.74 33.12
C GLY A 531 5.64 1.14 31.96
N LEU A 532 4.96 0.81 30.85
CA LEU A 532 5.60 0.38 29.59
C LEU A 532 6.33 1.56 28.92
N SER A 533 7.51 1.33 28.33
CA SER A 533 8.14 2.36 27.48
C SER A 533 7.26 2.68 26.26
N PRO A 534 7.34 3.90 25.66
CA PRO A 534 6.50 4.27 24.52
C PRO A 534 6.57 3.27 23.35
N ILE A 535 7.75 2.70 23.09
CA ILE A 535 7.93 1.66 22.06
C ILE A 535 7.30 0.33 22.47
N GLU A 536 7.42 -0.10 23.73
CA GLU A 536 6.77 -1.33 24.20
C GLU A 536 5.24 -1.20 24.17
N ARG A 537 4.70 -0.02 24.50
CA ARG A 537 3.28 0.28 24.30
C ARG A 537 2.89 0.24 22.82
N ALA A 538 3.71 0.78 21.93
CA ALA A 538 3.47 0.71 20.48
C ALA A 538 3.41 -0.74 19.97
N ILE A 539 4.33 -1.61 20.43
CA ILE A 539 4.33 -3.05 20.14
C ILE A 539 3.01 -3.68 20.60
N ARG A 540 2.62 -3.42 21.85
CA ARG A 540 1.41 -4.01 22.42
C ARG A 540 0.12 -3.53 21.72
N LEU A 541 -0.02 -2.23 21.51
CA LEU A 541 -1.15 -1.64 20.78
C LEU A 541 -1.25 -2.23 19.39
N THR A 542 -0.14 -2.40 18.68
CA THR A 542 -0.15 -2.97 17.33
C THR A 542 -0.55 -4.44 17.34
N SER A 543 -0.05 -5.25 18.28
CA SER A 543 -0.48 -6.64 18.42
C SER A 543 -1.97 -6.75 18.70
N LEU A 544 -2.54 -5.89 19.55
CA LEU A 544 -3.98 -5.88 19.84
C LEU A 544 -4.80 -5.37 18.65
N TYR A 545 -4.32 -4.33 17.97
CA TYR A 545 -4.97 -3.77 16.78
C TYR A 545 -5.01 -4.76 15.62
N GLN A 546 -4.05 -5.67 15.51
CA GLN A 546 -4.04 -6.68 14.45
C GLN A 546 -4.77 -7.96 14.85
N ALA A 547 -4.66 -8.39 16.12
CA ALA A 547 -5.40 -9.55 16.61
C ALA A 547 -6.94 -9.45 16.45
N ARG A 548 -7.48 -8.24 16.27
CA ARG A 548 -8.91 -8.00 16.05
C ARG A 548 -9.41 -8.39 14.66
N ASP A 549 -8.52 -8.36 13.65
CA ASP A 549 -8.88 -8.45 12.24
C ASP A 549 -7.82 -9.24 11.50
N GLU A 550 -8.16 -10.49 11.19
CA GLU A 550 -7.31 -11.44 10.47
C GLU A 550 -6.84 -10.89 9.11
N GLU A 551 -7.62 -10.00 8.48
CA GLU A 551 -7.21 -9.36 7.24
C GLU A 551 -6.13 -8.30 7.48
N LEU A 552 -6.29 -7.46 8.51
CA LEU A 552 -5.26 -6.48 8.89
C LEU A 552 -3.99 -7.15 9.42
N ASP A 553 -4.14 -8.23 10.18
CA ASP A 553 -3.02 -9.04 10.69
C ASP A 553 -2.22 -9.68 9.57
N ARG A 554 -2.84 -10.02 8.43
CA ARG A 554 -2.11 -10.54 7.26
C ARG A 554 -1.57 -9.45 6.33
N THR A 555 -2.23 -8.30 6.25
CA THR A 555 -1.96 -7.34 5.16
C THR A 555 -1.25 -6.05 5.60
N ASP A 556 -1.52 -5.53 6.79
CA ASP A 556 -0.93 -4.26 7.21
C ASP A 556 0.45 -4.47 7.86
N LYS A 557 1.51 -4.23 7.10
CA LYS A 557 2.90 -4.21 7.63
C LYS A 557 3.30 -2.84 8.19
N ARG A 558 2.52 -1.78 7.95
CA ARG A 558 2.92 -0.40 8.22
C ARG A 558 3.24 -0.10 9.70
N PRO A 559 2.43 -0.49 10.69
CA PRO A 559 2.72 -0.13 12.08
C PRO A 559 3.98 -0.84 12.57
N TRP A 560 4.21 -2.09 12.14
CA TRP A 560 5.44 -2.83 12.43
C TRP A 560 6.66 -2.21 11.76
N TYR A 561 6.54 -1.73 10.53
CA TYR A 561 7.62 -0.98 9.89
C TYR A 561 8.01 0.27 10.65
N ILE A 562 7.04 1.01 11.19
CA ILE A 562 7.29 2.21 11.97
C ILE A 562 8.07 1.85 13.26
N ILE A 563 7.63 0.82 13.97
CA ILE A 563 8.29 0.34 15.19
C ILE A 563 9.70 -0.19 14.89
N MET A 564 9.84 -1.05 13.88
CA MET A 564 11.12 -1.63 13.48
C MET A 564 12.09 -0.57 12.97
N GLU A 565 11.62 0.48 12.29
CA GLU A 565 12.45 1.61 11.87
C GLU A 565 12.95 2.43 13.07
N ALA A 566 12.13 2.60 14.11
CA ALA A 566 12.56 3.21 15.36
C ALA A 566 13.63 2.36 16.08
N LEU A 567 13.43 1.04 16.13
CA LEU A 567 14.35 0.06 16.75
C LEU A 567 15.66 -0.10 15.98
N ALA A 568 15.62 -0.11 14.64
CA ALA A 568 16.81 -0.16 13.78
C ALA A 568 17.54 1.19 13.72
N GLY A 569 16.84 2.29 14.01
CA GLY A 569 17.37 3.65 14.06
C GLY A 569 18.22 3.94 15.31
N ARG A 570 18.32 5.21 15.71
CA ARG A 570 19.23 5.63 16.79
C ARG A 570 18.75 5.29 18.23
N LYS A 571 17.51 4.81 18.38
CA LYS A 571 16.83 4.65 19.68
C LYS A 571 17.08 3.28 20.30
N VAL A 572 17.08 3.18 21.62
CA VAL A 572 17.35 1.92 22.35
C VAL A 572 16.31 1.78 23.45
N ILE A 573 15.77 0.57 23.64
CA ILE A 573 14.88 0.26 24.76
C ILE A 573 15.73 0.00 25.99
N TYR A 574 15.46 0.74 27.06
CA TYR A 574 16.10 0.58 28.35
C TYR A 574 15.25 -0.30 29.24
N ASN A 575 15.85 -1.35 29.78
CA ASN A 575 15.21 -2.20 30.77
C ASN A 575 16.19 -2.46 31.91
N HIS A 576 15.98 -1.78 33.04
CA HIS A 576 16.78 -1.94 34.26
C HIS A 576 16.67 -3.35 34.86
N ARG A 577 15.62 -4.11 34.51
CA ARG A 577 15.38 -5.48 34.96
C ARG A 577 16.02 -6.54 34.05
N SER A 578 16.55 -6.16 32.88
CA SER A 578 17.19 -7.11 31.95
C SER A 578 18.68 -7.28 32.24
N LEU A 579 19.16 -8.52 32.23
CA LEU A 579 20.59 -8.83 32.30
C LEU A 579 21.34 -8.53 30.98
N LEU A 580 20.60 -8.27 29.89
CA LEU A 580 21.15 -7.96 28.58
C LEU A 580 21.49 -6.46 28.47
N PRO A 581 22.62 -6.09 27.83
CA PRO A 581 22.84 -4.73 27.38
C PRO A 581 21.65 -4.19 26.58
N SER A 582 21.30 -2.92 26.78
CA SER A 582 20.12 -2.29 26.20
C SER A 582 20.05 -2.43 24.67
N HIS A 583 21.19 -2.40 23.98
CA HIS A 583 21.25 -2.61 22.53
C HIS A 583 20.89 -4.05 22.11
N LEU A 584 21.30 -5.07 22.87
CA LEU A 584 20.90 -6.46 22.63
C LEU A 584 19.44 -6.69 23.00
N TYR A 585 18.95 -6.07 24.08
CA TYR A 585 17.54 -6.13 24.44
C TYR A 585 16.65 -5.51 23.34
N THR A 586 17.08 -4.38 22.78
CA THR A 586 16.44 -3.74 21.62
C THR A 586 16.47 -4.65 20.39
N PHE A 587 17.61 -5.27 20.10
CA PHE A 587 17.74 -6.18 18.97
C PHE A 587 16.88 -7.44 19.14
N ARG A 588 16.74 -7.97 20.36
CA ARG A 588 15.83 -9.09 20.66
C ARG A 588 14.38 -8.74 20.34
N HIS A 589 13.91 -7.56 20.75
CA HIS A 589 12.56 -7.08 20.42
C HIS A 589 12.39 -6.89 18.91
N PHE A 590 13.38 -6.27 18.25
CA PHE A 590 13.39 -6.15 16.81
C PHE A 590 13.28 -7.51 16.11
N PHE A 591 14.08 -8.49 16.54
CA PHE A 591 14.13 -9.81 15.92
C PHE A 591 12.87 -10.63 16.19
N SER A 592 12.29 -10.50 17.38
CA SER A 592 10.98 -11.11 17.70
C SER A 592 9.88 -10.59 16.78
N ILE A 593 9.87 -9.28 16.49
CA ILE A 593 8.90 -8.68 15.56
C ILE A 593 9.22 -9.15 14.14
N PHE A 594 10.49 -9.13 13.74
CA PHE A 594 10.92 -9.58 12.41
C PHE A 594 10.45 -11.02 12.13
N ASN A 595 10.72 -11.97 13.03
CA ASN A 595 10.31 -13.36 12.84
C ASN A 595 8.80 -13.49 12.72
N ARG A 596 8.04 -12.81 13.59
CA ARG A 596 6.58 -12.85 13.51
C ARG A 596 6.07 -12.28 12.18
N GLU A 597 6.61 -11.17 11.70
CA GLU A 597 6.19 -10.59 10.42
C GLU A 597 6.61 -11.45 9.22
N VAL A 598 7.76 -12.13 9.29
CA VAL A 598 8.20 -13.06 8.25
C VAL A 598 7.34 -14.31 8.22
N GLU A 599 7.03 -14.89 9.38
CA GLU A 599 6.13 -16.04 9.52
C GLU A 599 4.70 -15.71 9.08
N ALA A 600 4.20 -14.51 9.41
CA ALA A 600 2.83 -14.12 9.11
C ALA A 600 2.62 -13.57 7.69
N LYS A 601 3.65 -12.94 7.09
CA LYS A 601 3.47 -12.13 5.87
C LYS A 601 4.61 -12.20 4.86
N GLY A 602 5.64 -13.00 5.13
CA GLY A 602 6.84 -13.11 4.30
C GLY A 602 7.79 -11.89 4.35
N VAL A 603 8.99 -12.11 3.81
CA VAL A 603 10.04 -11.09 3.69
C VAL A 603 9.75 -10.15 2.53
N ASP A 604 9.97 -8.85 2.71
CA ASP A 604 9.98 -7.87 1.64
C ASP A 604 11.27 -7.03 1.66
N GLY A 605 11.52 -6.25 0.62
CA GLY A 605 12.71 -5.40 0.53
C GLY A 605 12.87 -4.44 1.73
N ARG A 606 11.77 -3.94 2.33
CA ARG A 606 11.85 -3.06 3.50
C ARG A 606 12.23 -3.80 4.78
N LEU A 607 11.66 -4.97 5.06
CA LEU A 607 12.08 -5.83 6.17
C LEU A 607 13.56 -6.18 6.05
N PHE A 608 13.99 -6.57 4.85
CA PHE A 608 15.39 -6.87 4.56
C PHE A 608 16.32 -5.70 4.91
N LYS A 609 16.00 -4.49 4.43
CA LYS A 609 16.75 -3.27 4.78
C LYS A 609 16.80 -3.06 6.29
N LEU A 610 15.65 -3.13 6.96
CA LEU A 610 15.56 -2.88 8.40
C LEU A 610 16.37 -3.90 9.20
N LEU A 611 16.36 -5.17 8.80
CA LEU A 611 17.18 -6.21 9.40
C LEU A 611 18.67 -5.91 9.27
N CYS A 612 19.14 -5.58 8.06
CA CYS A 612 20.53 -5.21 7.84
C CYS A 612 20.94 -4.00 8.70
N GLN A 613 20.08 -2.97 8.79
CA GLN A 613 20.31 -1.79 9.62
C GLN A 613 20.38 -2.13 11.12
N ALA A 614 19.43 -2.93 11.62
CA ALA A 614 19.39 -3.32 13.03
C ALA A 614 20.61 -4.19 13.41
N SER A 615 21.03 -5.11 12.55
CA SER A 615 22.22 -5.94 12.76
C SER A 615 23.50 -5.10 12.76
N LEU A 616 23.68 -4.21 11.76
CA LEU A 616 24.82 -3.29 11.71
C LEU A 616 24.88 -2.33 12.91
N LYS A 617 23.72 -1.81 13.34
CA LYS A 617 23.64 -0.99 14.56
C LYS A 617 24.11 -1.78 15.77
N THR A 618 23.61 -3.00 15.93
CA THR A 618 23.95 -3.86 17.07
C THR A 618 25.45 -4.15 17.09
N LEU A 619 26.04 -4.47 15.93
CA LEU A 619 27.49 -4.60 15.76
C LEU A 619 28.24 -3.34 16.22
N ARG A 620 27.87 -2.17 15.70
CA ARG A 620 28.57 -0.91 16.03
C ARG A 620 28.49 -0.59 17.52
N MET A 621 27.34 -0.81 18.14
CA MET A 621 27.14 -0.54 19.57
C MET A 621 27.90 -1.54 20.46
N THR A 622 27.96 -2.82 20.07
CA THR A 622 28.72 -3.83 20.83
C THR A 622 30.23 -3.56 20.78
N PHE A 623 30.76 -3.18 19.62
CA PHE A 623 32.17 -2.77 19.49
C PHE A 623 32.48 -1.53 20.33
N TRP A 624 31.61 -0.52 20.32
CA TRP A 624 31.78 0.69 21.12
C TRP A 624 31.74 0.40 22.62
N ASP A 625 30.77 -0.40 23.10
CA ASP A 625 30.69 -0.80 24.51
C ASP A 625 31.92 -1.60 24.93
N TYR A 626 32.46 -2.46 24.06
CA TYR A 626 33.68 -3.22 24.33
C TYR A 626 34.91 -2.32 24.49
N SER A 627 35.04 -1.28 23.66
CA SER A 627 36.15 -0.31 23.77
C SER A 627 36.11 0.53 25.06
N LYS A 628 34.92 0.79 25.62
CA LYS A 628 34.76 1.63 26.84
C LYS A 628 34.78 0.86 28.16
N SER A 629 34.41 -0.42 28.16
CA SER A 629 34.23 -1.21 29.40
C SER A 629 35.46 -2.00 29.85
N ALA A 630 36.66 -1.58 29.41
CA ALA A 630 37.90 -2.36 29.55
C ALA A 630 38.31 -2.74 30.99
N PRO A 631 38.02 -2.02 32.10
CA PRO A 631 38.48 -2.50 33.42
C PRO A 631 37.43 -3.03 34.42
N LEU A 632 36.11 -2.79 34.28
CA LEU A 632 35.20 -2.81 35.47
C LEU A 632 34.23 -4.01 35.65
N VAL A 633 34.29 -5.08 34.85
CA VAL A 633 33.37 -6.24 34.97
C VAL A 633 34.13 -7.55 35.19
N SER A 634 33.70 -8.37 36.15
CA SER A 634 34.28 -9.67 36.48
C SER A 634 34.27 -10.66 35.29
N GLY A 635 35.24 -11.59 35.27
CA GLY A 635 35.49 -12.49 34.13
C GLY A 635 34.29 -13.34 33.68
N ALA A 636 33.48 -13.84 34.62
CA ALA A 636 32.30 -14.67 34.31
C ALA A 636 31.15 -13.87 33.64
N GLY A 637 30.95 -12.61 34.04
CA GLY A 637 29.96 -11.72 33.44
C GLY A 637 30.34 -11.28 32.03
N LYS A 638 31.64 -11.04 31.79
CA LYS A 638 32.19 -10.75 30.46
C LYS A 638 31.99 -11.91 29.47
N ILE A 639 32.24 -13.15 29.89
CA ILE A 639 32.07 -14.35 29.05
C ILE A 639 30.59 -14.57 28.66
N ARG A 640 29.67 -14.47 29.62
CA ARG A 640 28.22 -14.61 29.35
C ARG A 640 27.70 -13.55 28.38
N ARG A 641 28.09 -12.28 28.57
CA ARG A 641 27.73 -11.18 27.66
C ARG A 641 28.29 -11.41 26.26
N TRP A 642 29.56 -11.81 26.15
CA TRP A 642 30.19 -12.05 24.85
C TRP A 642 29.53 -13.20 24.08
N ARG A 643 29.16 -14.29 24.75
CA ARG A 643 28.40 -15.40 24.14
C ARG A 643 27.03 -14.94 23.64
N ALA A 644 26.30 -14.19 24.45
CA ALA A 644 25.00 -13.65 24.05
C ALA A 644 25.12 -12.70 22.84
N THR A 645 26.10 -11.78 22.86
CA THR A 645 26.39 -10.89 21.73
C THR A 645 26.68 -11.68 20.46
N ARG A 646 27.60 -12.65 20.51
CA ARG A 646 27.95 -13.48 19.36
C ARG A 646 26.73 -14.23 18.81
N TRP A 647 25.87 -14.75 19.68
CA TRP A 647 24.65 -15.44 19.29
C TRP A 647 23.68 -14.52 18.53
N TYR A 648 23.33 -13.35 19.08
CA TYR A 648 22.44 -12.41 18.41
C TYR A 648 23.00 -11.88 17.09
N LEU A 649 24.31 -11.63 17.03
CA LEU A 649 24.98 -11.20 15.80
C LEU A 649 24.93 -12.27 14.71
N GLN A 650 25.27 -13.51 15.05
CA GLN A 650 25.18 -14.63 14.12
C GLN A 650 23.75 -14.82 13.62
N MET A 651 22.77 -14.73 14.53
CA MET A 651 21.36 -14.90 14.21
C MET A 651 20.86 -13.81 13.25
N GLY A 652 21.25 -12.55 13.47
CA GLY A 652 20.95 -11.44 12.56
C GLY A 652 21.61 -11.61 11.19
N TYR A 653 22.83 -12.13 11.15
CA TYR A 653 23.55 -12.42 9.91
C TYR A 653 22.88 -13.52 9.09
N THR A 654 22.58 -14.67 9.71
CA THR A 654 21.92 -15.79 9.04
C THR A 654 20.55 -15.41 8.50
N ALA A 655 19.77 -14.65 9.29
CA ALA A 655 18.48 -14.15 8.85
C ALA A 655 18.61 -13.16 7.67
N ALA A 656 19.63 -12.30 7.67
CA ALA A 656 19.85 -11.36 6.58
C ALA A 656 20.20 -12.06 5.26
N VAL A 657 20.98 -13.13 5.32
CA VAL A 657 21.31 -13.97 4.17
C VAL A 657 20.06 -14.66 3.63
N GLN A 658 19.29 -15.34 4.49
CA GLN A 658 18.04 -15.99 4.08
C GLN A 658 17.04 -14.99 3.49
N ALA A 659 16.93 -13.81 4.10
CA ALA A 659 16.09 -12.72 3.60
C ALA A 659 16.58 -12.21 2.24
N PHE A 660 17.89 -12.08 2.03
CA PHE A 660 18.45 -11.68 0.73
C PHE A 660 18.06 -12.69 -0.35
N GLU A 661 18.35 -13.98 -0.15
CA GLU A 661 18.00 -15.06 -1.08
C GLU A 661 16.51 -15.04 -1.45
N THR A 662 15.64 -14.82 -0.47
CA THR A 662 14.18 -14.75 -0.69
C THR A 662 13.77 -13.53 -1.53
N VAL A 663 14.44 -12.38 -1.35
CA VAL A 663 14.07 -11.12 -2.00
C VAL A 663 14.65 -11.02 -3.41
N ILE A 664 15.79 -11.66 -3.67
CA ILE A 664 16.43 -11.70 -5.00
C ILE A 664 15.87 -12.80 -5.91
N MET A 665 15.01 -13.70 -5.40
CA MET A 665 14.42 -14.74 -6.23
C MET A 665 13.74 -14.12 -7.47
N PRO A 666 14.19 -14.46 -8.69
CA PRO A 666 13.61 -13.92 -9.91
C PRO A 666 12.18 -14.41 -10.05
N TYR A 667 11.31 -13.51 -10.50
CA TYR A 667 9.96 -13.87 -10.93
C TYR A 667 10.10 -14.64 -12.26
N GLN A 668 10.04 -15.97 -12.21
CA GLN A 668 10.06 -16.79 -13.42
C GLN A 668 8.73 -16.64 -14.16
N VAL A 669 8.64 -15.65 -15.06
CA VAL A 669 7.64 -15.66 -16.12
C VAL A 669 8.24 -16.43 -17.28
N THR A 670 7.78 -17.64 -17.51
CA THR A 670 8.01 -18.34 -18.78
C THR A 670 7.16 -17.67 -19.86
N CYS A 671 7.59 -16.49 -20.33
CA CYS A 671 7.08 -15.92 -21.57
C CYS A 671 8.21 -16.06 -22.60
N GLU A 672 8.07 -17.03 -23.50
CA GLU A 672 9.04 -17.37 -24.56
C GLU A 672 9.32 -16.23 -25.57
N GLN A 673 8.78 -15.02 -25.35
CA GLN A 673 8.86 -13.90 -26.29
C GLN A 673 9.33 -12.57 -25.70
N ASP A 674 9.65 -12.50 -24.40
CA ASP A 674 10.18 -11.27 -23.80
C ASP A 674 11.66 -11.44 -23.45
N ASN A 675 12.56 -10.84 -24.23
CA ASN A 675 13.99 -10.66 -23.91
C ASN A 675 14.21 -9.72 -22.69
N SER A 676 13.20 -9.55 -21.83
CA SER A 676 13.27 -8.69 -20.66
C SER A 676 13.89 -9.43 -19.48
N VAL A 677 14.84 -8.79 -18.79
CA VAL A 677 15.47 -9.27 -17.56
C VAL A 677 14.40 -9.79 -16.57
N PRO A 678 14.61 -10.95 -15.92
CA PRO A 678 13.68 -11.48 -14.93
C PRO A 678 13.35 -10.43 -13.87
N ARG A 679 12.08 -10.06 -13.74
CA ARG A 679 11.66 -9.02 -12.80
C ARG A 679 11.80 -9.57 -11.38
N LEU A 680 12.33 -8.78 -10.44
CA LEU A 680 12.41 -9.22 -9.04
C LEU A 680 11.03 -9.13 -8.37
N LYS A 681 10.79 -10.00 -7.39
CA LYS A 681 9.59 -9.94 -6.52
C LYS A 681 9.50 -8.59 -5.79
N HIS A 682 10.65 -7.97 -5.49
CA HIS A 682 10.74 -6.66 -4.86
C HIS A 682 11.81 -5.79 -5.55
N ASP A 683 11.48 -4.52 -5.81
CA ASP A 683 12.49 -3.52 -6.18
C ASP A 683 13.46 -3.32 -5.00
N LEU A 684 14.75 -3.63 -5.22
CA LEU A 684 15.83 -3.39 -4.27
C LEU A 684 16.62 -2.13 -4.65
N PRO A 685 16.47 -1.02 -3.92
CA PRO A 685 17.28 0.17 -4.15
C PRO A 685 18.78 -0.10 -3.88
N PRO A 686 19.71 0.58 -4.57
CA PRO A 686 21.15 0.40 -4.38
C PRO A 686 21.62 0.54 -2.92
N HIS A 687 21.03 1.46 -2.16
CA HIS A 687 21.38 1.66 -0.76
C HIS A 687 20.98 0.50 0.17
N TYR A 688 20.06 -0.38 -0.24
CA TYR A 688 19.75 -1.61 0.51
C TYR A 688 20.87 -2.63 0.31
N LEU A 689 21.34 -2.77 -0.94
CA LEU A 689 22.45 -3.66 -1.29
C LEU A 689 23.74 -3.23 -0.59
N LEU A 690 24.01 -1.93 -0.52
CA LEU A 690 25.16 -1.40 0.23
C LEU A 690 25.10 -1.75 1.73
N LEU A 691 23.91 -1.72 2.35
CA LEU A 691 23.75 -2.12 3.76
C LEU A 691 24.04 -3.61 3.95
N TYR A 692 23.59 -4.45 3.02
CA TYR A 692 23.86 -5.87 3.06
C TYR A 692 25.35 -6.17 2.82
N MET A 693 25.97 -5.55 1.82
CA MET A 693 27.41 -5.64 1.55
C MET A 693 28.24 -5.29 2.79
N ASN A 694 27.91 -4.18 3.47
CA ASN A 694 28.58 -3.80 4.71
C ASN A 694 28.39 -4.84 5.82
N LEU A 695 27.19 -5.42 5.95
CA LEU A 695 26.94 -6.46 6.95
C LEU A 695 27.78 -7.71 6.65
N VAL A 696 27.77 -8.21 5.42
CA VAL A 696 28.56 -9.39 5.01
C VAL A 696 30.06 -9.13 5.20
N GLY A 697 30.54 -7.93 4.84
CA GLY A 697 31.91 -7.51 5.08
C GLY A 697 32.31 -7.50 6.56
N CYS A 698 31.41 -7.10 7.47
CA CYS A 698 31.66 -7.19 8.92
C CYS A 698 31.82 -8.64 9.43
N PHE A 699 31.31 -9.63 8.69
CA PHE A 699 31.47 -11.07 9.01
C PHE A 699 32.60 -11.74 8.20
N ASN A 700 33.33 -10.99 7.37
CA ASN A 700 34.42 -11.48 6.52
C ASN A 700 34.03 -12.64 5.59
N ASP A 701 32.81 -12.62 5.06
CA ASP A 701 32.29 -13.63 4.12
C ASP A 701 32.47 -13.15 2.67
N ALA A 702 33.70 -13.29 2.16
CA ALA A 702 34.08 -12.84 0.83
C ALA A 702 33.29 -13.53 -0.29
N GLU A 703 32.91 -14.80 -0.09
CA GLU A 703 32.15 -15.58 -1.07
C GLU A 703 30.78 -14.95 -1.35
N ARG A 704 30.05 -14.56 -0.29
CA ARG A 704 28.75 -13.88 -0.45
C ARG A 704 28.87 -12.47 -0.98
N MET A 705 29.96 -11.77 -0.70
CA MET A 705 30.22 -10.46 -1.32
C MET A 705 30.41 -10.60 -2.83
N MET A 706 31.16 -11.61 -3.29
CA MET A 706 31.32 -11.90 -4.71
C MET A 706 29.98 -12.26 -5.36
N ARG A 707 29.20 -13.18 -4.75
CA ARG A 707 27.87 -13.54 -5.26
C ARG A 707 26.92 -12.36 -5.39
N LEU A 708 26.95 -11.42 -4.43
CA LEU A 708 26.17 -10.18 -4.52
C LEU A 708 26.61 -9.32 -5.71
N MET A 709 27.92 -9.20 -5.96
CA MET A 709 28.44 -8.46 -7.10
C MET A 709 28.06 -9.12 -8.43
N ASP A 710 28.23 -10.44 -8.54
CA ASP A 710 27.84 -11.22 -9.72
C ASP A 710 26.35 -11.00 -10.02
N TRP A 711 25.49 -11.12 -9.00
CA TRP A 711 24.06 -10.85 -9.15
C TRP A 711 23.75 -9.40 -9.59
N ILE A 712 24.48 -8.40 -9.08
CA ILE A 712 24.30 -7.00 -9.51
C ILE A 712 24.66 -6.86 -10.99
N PHE A 713 25.78 -7.42 -11.44
CA PHE A 713 26.22 -7.35 -12.84
C PHE A 713 25.32 -8.14 -13.78
N ASP A 714 24.69 -9.22 -13.31
CA ASP A 714 23.75 -10.01 -14.12
C ASP A 714 22.35 -9.37 -14.20
N SER A 715 21.97 -8.56 -13.21
CA SER A 715 20.60 -8.02 -13.07
C SER A 715 20.43 -6.56 -13.51
N TRP A 716 21.51 -5.82 -13.75
CA TRP A 716 21.53 -4.39 -14.09
C TRP A 716 22.38 -4.14 -15.33
#